data_AF-A0A0P0YRB7-F1
#
_entry.id   AF-A0A0P0YRB7-F1
#
_cell.length_a   1.000
_cell.length_b   1.000
_cell.length_c   1.000
_cell.angle_alpha   90.00
_cell.angle_beta   90.00
_cell.angle_gamma   90.00
#
_symmetry.space_group_name_H-M   'P 1'
#
loop_
_entity.id
_entity.type
_entity.pdbx_description
1 polymer ?
#
loop_
_entity_poly.entity_id
_entity_poly.type
_entity_poly.pdbx_seq_one_letter_code
_entity_poly.pdbx_strand_id
1 'polypeptide(L)'
;MKRDFLLSLLTVSVAFACHAEETETYPLPLGPSQSDFGGAGLMQTPTARIPKEGEISANYRNNDQYRFYSLSIAMFPWLETTLRYTDVRDRLYSNDPSFSGSQSYKDKSFDIKLRLWEEGHYLPQVAYGMRDIGGTGLFDSEYFVANKSVGPLDFSLGVGWGYIGNSGNITNPFCSYSDKYCKRSTSHSAGSFNFGDTFKGPAGVFGGVSWQTPWQPLRLKVEYDGNNYRDDFAGQLAQSSKWNWGMVYRVADWIDMNASYERGNTFMFGFTLRMNANDLRPSLQDPKPAYQPQEQAPHVVQYSVAANQLNALEDTAGLNVPRLEIAGDKLKASGEQDKYLNTQDGVDRANLIMVNDLPSNVKTLEVTQSRFGMPLVTTRTDVASLRQQQEGYPLGHEQPLRQQRVEADTTQGQGFYKDKKRLDYSLGPVLRQSVGGPESFYMYQIGMVGDTSYWLTNNWMVEGSVFANVSNNYNKFNYDGAPTDSTLPRVRTHIRDYVENDVYVQSLQTNYVRALGHNFYGQLYGGYLEMMYGGVGAEVLYRPLDADWAIGIDGNYVKQRDWDNMMRFTNYKVATGHLTGYWRPWFADDILLKLSLGQYLAKDKGATLDISKRFDSGVVIGAYATQTNVSKEEYGEGSFTKGFYISIPLDLMSTQPTRSRPTISWTPLTRDGGQMLGRQYQLYDMTSDREKPIAP
;
A
#
# COMPACT_ATOMS: atom_id res chain seq x y z
N MET A 1 1.26 -30.17 -5.76
CA MET A 1 1.51 -28.72 -5.97
C MET A 1 1.90 -28.51 -7.42
N LYS A 2 1.21 -27.64 -8.18
CA LYS A 2 1.63 -27.27 -9.54
C LYS A 2 2.87 -26.37 -9.45
N ARG A 3 3.83 -26.55 -10.37
CA ARG A 3 5.13 -25.83 -10.42
C ARG A 3 4.98 -24.30 -10.41
N ASP A 4 3.82 -23.78 -10.82
CA ASP A 4 3.61 -22.36 -11.07
C ASP A 4 3.50 -21.50 -9.79
N PHE A 5 3.16 -22.08 -8.64
CA PHE A 5 3.06 -21.35 -7.36
C PHE A 5 4.42 -21.12 -6.68
N LEU A 6 5.46 -21.87 -7.08
CA LEU A 6 6.77 -21.81 -6.43
C LEU A 6 7.50 -20.49 -6.67
N LEU A 7 7.33 -19.86 -7.83
CA LEU A 7 8.08 -18.66 -8.21
C LEU A 7 7.64 -17.41 -7.42
N SER A 8 6.34 -17.20 -7.22
CA SER A 8 5.81 -16.06 -6.45
C SER A 8 6.05 -16.21 -4.94
N LEU A 9 5.94 -17.44 -4.43
CA LEU A 9 6.35 -17.76 -3.06
C LEU A 9 7.86 -17.57 -2.90
N LEU A 10 8.69 -17.91 -3.89
CA LEU A 10 10.12 -17.62 -3.88
C LEU A 10 10.40 -16.12 -3.85
N THR A 11 9.76 -15.30 -4.68
CA THR A 11 10.02 -13.84 -4.66
C THR A 11 9.61 -13.19 -3.36
N VAL A 12 8.48 -13.61 -2.78
CA VAL A 12 8.01 -13.12 -1.48
C VAL A 12 8.95 -13.62 -0.38
N SER A 13 9.31 -14.90 -0.35
CA SER A 13 10.23 -15.45 0.65
C SER A 13 11.67 -14.94 0.51
N VAL A 14 12.13 -14.60 -0.69
CA VAL A 14 13.42 -13.92 -0.92
C VAL A 14 13.35 -12.49 -0.40
N ALA A 15 12.26 -11.74 -0.64
CA ALA A 15 12.07 -10.42 -0.05
C ALA A 15 12.04 -10.45 1.49
N PHE A 16 11.42 -11.48 2.09
CA PHE A 16 11.44 -11.68 3.55
C PHE A 16 12.82 -12.14 4.07
N ALA A 17 13.56 -12.96 3.31
CA ALA A 17 14.85 -13.53 3.73
C ALA A 17 16.04 -12.56 3.52
N CYS A 18 15.98 -11.67 2.53
CA CYS A 18 17.06 -10.72 2.22
C CYS A 18 17.31 -9.66 3.30
N HIS A 19 16.43 -9.53 4.29
CA HIS A 19 16.59 -8.61 5.43
C HIS A 19 17.15 -9.26 6.70
N ALA A 20 17.62 -10.51 6.62
CA ALA A 20 18.23 -11.23 7.73
C ALA A 20 19.73 -10.90 7.88
N GLU A 21 20.08 -9.64 8.21
CA GLU A 21 21.42 -9.31 8.70
C GLU A 21 21.37 -8.87 10.17
N GLU A 22 22.11 -9.64 11.00
CA GLU A 22 22.56 -9.36 12.37
C GLU A 22 21.56 -8.77 13.38
N THR A 23 20.60 -9.58 13.84
CA THR A 23 19.93 -9.37 15.15
C THR A 23 19.96 -10.65 15.97
N GLU A 24 19.89 -10.53 17.31
CA GLU A 24 19.69 -11.68 18.21
C GLU A 24 18.64 -12.61 17.62
N THR A 25 18.95 -13.91 17.48
CA THR A 25 18.13 -14.92 16.77
C THR A 25 16.63 -14.95 17.15
N TYR A 26 16.24 -14.30 18.25
CA TYR A 26 14.88 -14.12 18.76
C TYR A 26 14.78 -12.82 19.59
N PRO A 27 14.44 -11.65 19.03
CA PRO A 27 14.37 -10.41 19.80
C PRO A 27 13.26 -10.51 20.85
N LEU A 28 13.63 -10.26 22.11
CA LEU A 28 12.70 -10.25 23.23
C LEU A 28 12.12 -8.84 23.45
N PRO A 29 10.84 -8.70 23.81
CA PRO A 29 9.84 -9.77 23.97
C PRO A 29 9.26 -10.26 22.64
N LEU A 30 8.98 -11.56 22.57
CA LEU A 30 8.33 -12.18 21.41
C LEU A 30 6.87 -11.71 21.33
N GLY A 31 6.54 -10.92 20.30
CA GLY A 31 5.20 -10.36 20.07
C GLY A 31 4.06 -11.40 20.01
N PRO A 32 2.80 -10.95 19.88
CA PRO A 32 1.66 -11.85 19.83
C PRO A 32 1.74 -12.81 18.64
N SER A 33 1.24 -14.01 18.82
CA SER A 33 1.11 -15.02 17.76
C SER A 33 -0.17 -14.83 16.97
N GLN A 34 -0.16 -15.22 15.70
CA GLN A 34 -1.32 -15.12 14.81
C GLN A 34 -2.30 -16.29 15.02
N SER A 35 -3.60 -16.01 14.90
CA SER A 35 -4.71 -16.98 14.92
C SER A 35 -4.82 -17.74 13.60
N ASP A 36 -5.73 -18.72 13.52
CA ASP A 36 -5.98 -19.47 12.29
C ASP A 36 -6.70 -18.63 11.22
N PHE A 37 -7.41 -17.61 11.68
CA PHE A 37 -8.10 -16.63 10.85
C PHE A 37 -7.20 -15.43 10.50
N GLY A 38 -5.95 -15.40 10.96
CA GLY A 38 -5.12 -14.18 10.97
C GLY A 38 -5.46 -13.25 12.13
N GLY A 39 -4.67 -12.19 12.26
CA GLY A 39 -4.68 -11.30 13.42
C GLY A 39 -4.14 -11.97 14.68
N ALA A 40 -3.72 -11.16 15.65
CA ALA A 40 -3.25 -11.68 16.93
C ALA A 40 -4.34 -12.48 17.67
N GLY A 41 -4.02 -13.71 18.05
CA GLY A 41 -4.95 -14.65 18.67
C GLY A 41 -4.32 -15.95 19.17
N LEU A 42 -5.19 -16.83 19.67
CA LEU A 42 -4.83 -18.19 20.09
C LEU A 42 -4.84 -19.12 18.87
N MET A 43 -5.90 -19.89 18.64
CA MET A 43 -6.10 -20.70 17.44
C MET A 43 -7.33 -20.16 16.71
N GLN A 44 -8.53 -20.57 17.11
CA GLN A 44 -9.79 -20.11 16.52
C GLN A 44 -10.21 -18.73 17.05
N THR A 45 -9.73 -18.38 18.25
CA THR A 45 -10.16 -17.20 19.01
C THR A 45 -9.17 -16.03 18.97
N PRO A 46 -9.68 -14.79 18.92
CA PRO A 46 -8.84 -13.60 18.98
C PRO A 46 -8.34 -13.34 20.41
N THR A 47 -7.27 -12.55 20.54
CA THR A 47 -6.84 -11.95 21.81
C THR A 47 -6.95 -10.43 21.74
N ALA A 48 -6.88 -9.78 22.89
CA ALA A 48 -6.83 -8.32 22.99
C ALA A 48 -5.50 -7.73 22.52
N ARG A 49 -4.47 -8.56 22.32
CA ARG A 49 -3.13 -8.15 21.91
C ARG A 49 -3.15 -7.55 20.49
N ILE A 50 -2.40 -6.47 20.32
CA ILE A 50 -2.08 -5.85 19.03
C ILE A 50 -0.56 -6.02 18.83
N PRO A 51 -0.10 -6.43 17.65
CA PRO A 51 1.32 -6.43 17.32
C PRO A 51 1.95 -5.03 17.39
N LYS A 52 3.28 -4.94 17.21
CA LYS A 52 3.93 -3.62 17.11
C LYS A 52 3.41 -2.87 15.89
N GLU A 53 3.33 -1.54 15.98
CA GLU A 53 2.97 -0.71 14.82
C GLU A 53 3.91 -0.99 13.64
N GLY A 54 3.33 -1.14 12.45
CA GLY A 54 4.04 -1.50 11.24
C GLY A 54 4.24 -3.01 11.05
N GLU A 55 3.91 -3.85 12.03
CA GLU A 55 4.01 -5.30 11.85
C GLU A 55 3.00 -5.80 10.82
N ILE A 56 3.52 -6.45 9.77
CA ILE A 56 2.77 -7.10 8.70
C ILE A 56 3.04 -8.61 8.82
N SER A 57 1.97 -9.39 8.79
CA SER A 57 2.07 -10.85 8.81
C SER A 57 1.25 -11.51 7.71
N ALA A 58 1.89 -12.43 6.99
CA ALA A 58 1.24 -13.28 5.99
C ALA A 58 1.13 -14.70 6.54
N ASN A 59 -0.08 -15.23 6.66
CA ASN A 59 -0.36 -16.51 7.29
C ASN A 59 -0.89 -17.51 6.27
N TYR A 60 -0.47 -18.76 6.42
CA TYR A 60 -1.11 -19.92 5.80
C TYR A 60 -1.52 -20.89 6.89
N ARG A 61 -2.75 -21.38 6.84
CA ARG A 61 -3.31 -22.38 7.76
C ARG A 61 -4.10 -23.40 6.96
N ASN A 62 -4.00 -24.67 7.32
CA ASN A 62 -4.64 -25.76 6.59
C ASN A 62 -5.12 -26.86 7.52
N ASN A 63 -6.37 -27.25 7.36
CA ASN A 63 -6.94 -28.48 7.90
C ASN A 63 -7.67 -29.26 6.77
N ASP A 64 -8.52 -30.21 7.16
CA ASP A 64 -9.33 -31.03 6.26
C ASP A 64 -10.46 -30.26 5.57
N GLN A 65 -11.11 -29.29 6.22
CA GLN A 65 -12.21 -28.50 5.63
C GLN A 65 -11.77 -27.19 4.95
N TYR A 66 -10.75 -26.55 5.50
CA TYR A 66 -10.41 -25.16 5.22
C TYR A 66 -8.92 -24.96 4.93
N ARG A 67 -8.64 -24.02 4.02
CA ARG A 67 -7.36 -23.31 3.99
C ARG A 67 -7.60 -21.83 4.16
N PHE A 68 -6.83 -21.23 5.06
CA PHE A 68 -6.85 -19.80 5.29
C PHE A 68 -5.52 -19.21 4.81
N TYR A 69 -5.64 -18.17 3.99
CA TYR A 69 -4.56 -17.27 3.63
C TYR A 69 -4.93 -15.92 4.20
N SER A 70 -4.12 -15.35 5.09
CA SER A 70 -4.43 -14.04 5.66
C SER A 70 -3.24 -13.11 5.66
N LEU A 71 -3.52 -11.83 5.49
CA LEU A 71 -2.58 -10.73 5.61
C LEU A 71 -3.08 -9.82 6.71
N SER A 72 -2.34 -9.73 7.81
CA SER A 72 -2.69 -8.91 8.97
C SER A 72 -1.68 -7.78 9.12
N ILE A 73 -2.17 -6.60 9.48
CA ILE A 73 -1.36 -5.41 9.70
C ILE A 73 -1.79 -4.66 10.96
N ALA A 74 -0.82 -4.32 11.80
CA ALA A 74 -0.98 -3.36 12.88
C ALA A 74 -0.68 -1.95 12.35
N MET A 75 -1.71 -1.29 11.81
CA MET A 75 -1.56 0.03 11.18
C MET A 75 -1.28 1.13 12.21
N PHE A 76 -1.85 0.98 13.41
CA PHE A 76 -1.58 1.82 14.58
C PHE A 76 -1.39 0.92 15.80
N PRO A 77 -0.81 1.41 16.91
CA PRO A 77 -0.68 0.64 18.15
C PRO A 77 -2.03 0.16 18.70
N TRP A 78 -3.15 0.75 18.25
CA TRP A 78 -4.50 0.43 18.68
C TRP A 78 -5.37 -0.21 17.59
N LEU A 79 -4.87 -0.38 16.35
CA LEU A 79 -5.64 -0.92 15.23
C LEU A 79 -4.89 -2.05 14.53
N GLU A 80 -5.46 -3.25 14.57
CA GLU A 80 -5.08 -4.37 13.71
C GLU A 80 -6.19 -4.60 12.67
N THR A 81 -5.82 -4.77 11.42
CA THR A 81 -6.74 -5.18 10.34
C THR A 81 -6.24 -6.47 9.72
N THR A 82 -7.16 -7.30 9.23
CA THR A 82 -6.82 -8.57 8.58
C THR A 82 -7.64 -8.76 7.32
N LEU A 83 -6.96 -9.01 6.22
CA LEU A 83 -7.55 -9.54 4.99
C LEU A 83 -7.40 -11.04 5.02
N ARG A 84 -8.47 -11.77 4.77
CA ARG A 84 -8.42 -13.24 4.71
C ARG A 84 -9.12 -13.75 3.47
N TYR A 85 -8.50 -14.75 2.88
CA TYR A 85 -9.02 -15.55 1.80
C TYR A 85 -9.18 -16.98 2.28
N THR A 86 -10.39 -17.53 2.13
CA THR A 86 -10.75 -18.85 2.63
C THR A 86 -11.06 -19.79 1.47
N ASP A 87 -10.42 -20.95 1.46
CA ASP A 87 -10.71 -22.08 0.57
C ASP A 87 -11.53 -23.13 1.32
N VAL A 88 -12.77 -23.35 0.91
CA VAL A 88 -13.69 -24.33 1.52
C VAL A 88 -13.65 -25.61 0.71
N ARG A 89 -12.93 -26.60 1.21
CA ARG A 89 -12.53 -27.79 0.44
C ARG A 89 -13.68 -28.72 0.09
N ASP A 90 -14.74 -28.71 0.89
CA ASP A 90 -15.90 -29.60 0.77
C ASP A 90 -17.07 -28.99 -0.03
N ARG A 91 -16.88 -27.78 -0.58
CA ARG A 91 -17.89 -27.08 -1.37
C ARG A 91 -17.33 -26.75 -2.75
N LEU A 92 -18.12 -26.94 -3.80
CA LEU A 92 -17.78 -26.44 -5.13
C LEU A 92 -18.08 -24.94 -5.22
N TYR A 93 -17.30 -24.22 -6.01
CA TYR A 93 -17.53 -22.80 -6.28
C TYR A 93 -18.86 -22.59 -7.01
N SER A 94 -19.11 -23.39 -8.05
CA SER A 94 -20.39 -23.45 -8.76
C SER A 94 -20.78 -24.91 -8.99
N ASN A 95 -22.09 -25.15 -9.05
CA ASN A 95 -22.64 -26.46 -9.45
C ASN A 95 -22.53 -26.68 -10.96
N ASP A 96 -22.15 -25.66 -11.74
CA ASP A 96 -21.91 -25.77 -13.18
C ASP A 96 -20.43 -26.12 -13.45
N PRO A 97 -20.12 -27.35 -13.92
CA PRO A 97 -18.75 -27.75 -14.23
C PRO A 97 -18.13 -26.95 -15.39
N SER A 98 -18.94 -26.35 -16.27
CA SER A 98 -18.44 -25.54 -17.38
C SER A 98 -17.93 -24.17 -16.91
N PHE A 99 -18.48 -23.66 -15.80
CA PHE A 99 -18.10 -22.38 -15.22
C PHE A 99 -16.85 -22.48 -14.34
N SER A 100 -16.83 -23.37 -13.34
CA SER A 100 -15.74 -23.45 -12.36
C SER A 100 -15.07 -24.81 -12.25
N GLY A 101 -15.46 -25.80 -13.08
CA GLY A 101 -14.92 -27.16 -13.01
C GLY A 101 -15.00 -27.75 -11.60
N SER A 102 -13.88 -28.29 -11.10
CA SER A 102 -13.75 -28.82 -9.75
C SER A 102 -13.17 -27.81 -8.74
N GLN A 103 -13.29 -26.51 -9.00
CA GLN A 103 -12.80 -25.47 -8.08
C GLN A 103 -13.61 -25.50 -6.79
N SER A 104 -12.91 -25.55 -5.65
CA SER A 104 -13.53 -25.41 -4.34
C SER A 104 -14.02 -23.97 -4.09
N TYR A 105 -15.05 -23.80 -3.27
CA TYR A 105 -15.64 -22.50 -2.95
C TYR A 105 -14.63 -21.58 -2.27
N LYS A 106 -14.74 -20.29 -2.57
CA LYS A 106 -13.80 -19.27 -2.12
C LYS A 106 -14.52 -18.10 -1.50
N ASP A 107 -14.04 -17.69 -0.34
CA ASP A 107 -14.55 -16.55 0.40
C ASP A 107 -13.44 -15.51 0.68
N LYS A 108 -13.85 -14.26 0.83
CA LYS A 108 -13.01 -13.10 1.11
C LYS A 108 -13.60 -12.35 2.29
N SER A 109 -12.81 -12.13 3.33
CA SER A 109 -13.26 -11.43 4.53
C SER A 109 -12.28 -10.33 4.95
N PHE A 110 -12.82 -9.32 5.62
CA PHE A 110 -12.04 -8.23 6.21
C PHE A 110 -12.39 -8.09 7.69
N ASP A 111 -11.37 -8.10 8.53
CA ASP A 111 -11.51 -8.04 9.99
C ASP A 111 -10.84 -6.77 10.52
N ILE A 112 -11.41 -6.21 11.58
CA ILE A 112 -10.88 -5.07 12.32
C ILE A 112 -10.84 -5.43 13.80
N LYS A 113 -9.73 -5.08 14.47
CA LYS A 113 -9.61 -5.15 15.93
C LYS A 113 -9.05 -3.84 16.46
N LEU A 114 -9.80 -3.24 17.38
CA LEU A 114 -9.52 -1.98 18.05
C LEU A 114 -9.15 -2.26 19.51
N ARG A 115 -7.94 -1.88 19.92
CA ARG A 115 -7.57 -1.85 21.33
C ARG A 115 -8.22 -0.64 21.98
N LEU A 116 -9.05 -0.89 22.98
CA LEU A 116 -9.80 0.13 23.71
C LEU A 116 -8.94 0.78 24.79
N TRP A 117 -8.16 -0.03 25.51
CA TRP A 117 -7.17 0.44 26.47
C TRP A 117 -6.04 -0.57 26.66
N GLU A 118 -4.89 -0.08 27.08
CA GLU A 118 -3.70 -0.88 27.32
C GLU A 118 -3.76 -1.63 28.65
N GLU A 119 -2.99 -2.70 28.77
CA GLU A 119 -2.82 -3.39 30.04
C GLU A 119 -2.11 -2.47 31.04
N GLY A 120 -2.70 -2.28 32.22
CA GLY A 120 -2.07 -1.61 33.34
C GLY A 120 -1.64 -2.60 34.41
N HIS A 121 -1.22 -2.11 35.58
CA HIS A 121 -0.91 -2.98 36.71
C HIS A 121 -2.16 -3.77 37.17
N TYR A 122 -3.32 -3.13 37.27
CA TYR A 122 -4.58 -3.75 37.73
C TYR A 122 -5.54 -4.13 36.59
N LEU A 123 -5.63 -3.31 35.55
CA LEU A 123 -6.58 -3.53 34.45
C LEU A 123 -5.96 -4.42 33.36
N PRO A 124 -6.74 -5.36 32.78
CA PRO A 124 -6.31 -6.07 31.57
C PRO A 124 -6.37 -5.14 30.35
N GLN A 125 -5.61 -5.47 29.31
CA GLN A 125 -5.81 -4.88 27.99
C GLN A 125 -7.15 -5.36 27.43
N VAL A 126 -7.93 -4.48 26.82
CA VAL A 126 -9.20 -4.86 26.19
C VAL A 126 -9.25 -4.43 24.74
N ALA A 127 -9.78 -5.30 23.89
CA ALA A 127 -10.06 -5.00 22.51
C ALA A 127 -11.50 -5.34 22.14
N TYR A 128 -12.03 -4.54 21.22
CA TYR A 128 -13.23 -4.83 20.44
C TYR A 128 -12.79 -5.29 19.06
N GLY A 129 -13.42 -6.31 18.51
CA GLY A 129 -13.18 -6.68 17.12
C GLY A 129 -14.41 -7.17 16.40
N MET A 130 -14.32 -7.08 15.09
CA MET A 130 -15.31 -7.57 14.14
C MET A 130 -14.58 -8.36 13.05
N ARG A 131 -15.17 -9.50 12.69
CA ARG A 131 -14.70 -10.39 11.65
C ARG A 131 -15.68 -10.33 10.48
N ASP A 132 -15.17 -10.35 9.26
CA ASP A 132 -15.98 -10.41 8.03
C ASP A 132 -16.94 -9.21 7.82
N ILE A 133 -16.48 -7.98 8.09
CA ILE A 133 -17.29 -6.74 8.08
C ILE A 133 -17.87 -6.40 6.70
N GLY A 134 -17.29 -6.93 5.62
CA GLY A 134 -17.71 -6.64 4.24
C GLY A 134 -17.49 -7.78 3.26
N GLY A 135 -17.43 -9.03 3.74
CA GLY A 135 -17.36 -10.24 2.90
C GLY A 135 -18.73 -10.87 2.70
N THR A 136 -18.79 -12.20 2.68
CA THR A 136 -20.03 -12.95 2.41
C THR A 136 -20.83 -13.28 3.67
N GLY A 137 -20.26 -13.04 4.87
CA GLY A 137 -20.89 -13.25 6.16
C GLY A 137 -20.70 -14.66 6.74
N LEU A 138 -19.87 -15.51 6.11
CA LEU A 138 -19.66 -16.90 6.54
C LEU A 138 -19.01 -17.01 7.91
N PHE A 139 -18.12 -16.06 8.23
CA PHE A 139 -17.40 -16.04 9.50
C PHE A 139 -17.69 -14.78 10.31
N ASP A 140 -18.82 -14.12 10.01
CA ASP A 140 -19.24 -12.90 10.67
C ASP A 140 -19.29 -13.06 12.19
N SER A 141 -18.60 -12.18 12.91
CA SER A 141 -18.49 -12.22 14.37
C SER A 141 -18.16 -10.85 14.92
N GLU A 142 -18.71 -10.54 16.09
CA GLU A 142 -18.28 -9.42 16.92
C GLU A 142 -17.81 -9.94 18.27
N TYR A 143 -16.82 -9.29 18.87
CA TYR A 143 -16.32 -9.73 20.17
C TYR A 143 -15.71 -8.62 21.00
N PHE A 144 -15.75 -8.82 22.31
CA PHE A 144 -14.87 -8.15 23.27
C PHE A 144 -13.95 -9.19 23.90
N VAL A 145 -12.68 -8.85 24.05
CA VAL A 145 -11.69 -9.73 24.65
C VAL A 145 -10.75 -8.95 25.56
N ALA A 146 -10.41 -9.55 26.70
CA ALA A 146 -9.49 -9.00 27.69
C ALA A 146 -8.26 -9.90 27.82
N ASN A 147 -7.07 -9.31 27.85
CA ASN A 147 -5.82 -10.01 28.12
C ASN A 147 -5.07 -9.47 29.33
N LYS A 148 -4.49 -10.39 30.11
CA LYS A 148 -3.62 -10.09 31.26
C LYS A 148 -2.38 -10.96 31.22
N SER A 149 -1.22 -10.31 31.24
CA SER A 149 0.08 -10.98 31.34
C SER A 149 0.47 -11.19 32.80
N VAL A 150 0.94 -12.40 33.11
CA VAL A 150 1.48 -12.77 34.41
C VAL A 150 2.75 -13.60 34.18
N GLY A 151 3.90 -12.94 34.21
CA GLY A 151 5.18 -13.56 33.85
C GLY A 151 5.16 -14.09 32.41
N PRO A 152 5.47 -15.37 32.16
CA PRO A 152 5.48 -15.95 30.81
C PRO A 152 4.08 -16.34 30.29
N LEU A 153 3.02 -16.15 31.09
CA LEU A 153 1.65 -16.50 30.74
C LEU A 153 0.87 -15.26 30.31
N ASP A 154 0.09 -15.39 29.24
CA ASP A 154 -0.88 -14.39 28.81
C ASP A 154 -2.28 -15.02 28.80
N PHE A 155 -3.13 -14.57 29.72
CA PHE A 155 -4.49 -15.05 29.89
C PHE A 155 -5.43 -14.22 29.03
N SER A 156 -6.33 -14.88 28.30
CA SER A 156 -7.35 -14.27 27.44
C SER A 156 -8.74 -14.72 27.89
N LEU A 157 -9.68 -13.78 27.99
CA LEU A 157 -11.09 -14.07 28.22
C LEU A 157 -11.95 -13.11 27.41
N GLY A 158 -12.89 -13.65 26.64
CA GLY A 158 -13.74 -12.86 25.76
C GLY A 158 -15.16 -13.37 25.67
N VAL A 159 -16.02 -12.50 25.13
CA VAL A 159 -17.39 -12.78 24.76
C VAL A 159 -17.56 -12.42 23.28
N GLY A 160 -18.18 -13.32 22.53
CA GLY A 160 -18.42 -13.16 21.10
C GLY A 160 -19.86 -13.44 20.71
N TRP A 161 -20.24 -12.88 19.57
CA TRP A 161 -21.49 -13.12 18.85
C TRP A 161 -21.16 -13.63 17.44
N GLY A 162 -22.16 -14.14 16.72
CA GLY A 162 -21.95 -14.73 15.40
C GLY A 162 -21.14 -16.02 15.47
N TYR A 163 -20.27 -16.26 14.49
CA TYR A 163 -19.51 -17.51 14.34
C TYR A 163 -18.69 -17.88 15.58
N ILE A 164 -17.93 -16.95 16.17
CA ILE A 164 -17.13 -17.21 17.40
C ILE A 164 -18.03 -17.53 18.61
N GLY A 165 -19.22 -16.94 18.67
CA GLY A 165 -20.17 -17.07 19.78
C GLY A 165 -21.25 -18.15 19.59
N ASN A 166 -21.19 -18.93 18.52
CA ASN A 166 -22.35 -19.70 18.03
C ASN A 166 -22.84 -20.79 19.00
N SER A 167 -22.04 -21.18 20.00
CA SER A 167 -22.52 -22.11 21.03
C SER A 167 -23.64 -21.55 21.91
N GLY A 168 -23.80 -20.22 21.99
CA GLY A 168 -24.85 -19.58 22.79
C GLY A 168 -24.77 -19.94 24.28
N ASN A 169 -23.56 -20.19 24.80
CA ASN A 169 -23.35 -20.74 26.14
C ASN A 169 -23.66 -19.76 27.28
N ILE A 170 -23.91 -18.49 26.94
CA ILE A 170 -24.41 -17.46 27.87
C ILE A 170 -25.60 -16.72 27.26
N THR A 171 -26.43 -16.14 28.12
CA THR A 171 -27.47 -15.20 27.68
C THR A 171 -26.81 -13.95 27.12
N ASN A 172 -27.25 -13.49 25.94
CA ASN A 172 -26.76 -12.25 25.35
C ASN A 172 -26.99 -11.09 26.34
N PRO A 173 -25.94 -10.40 26.82
CA PRO A 173 -26.09 -9.36 27.83
C PRO A 173 -26.97 -8.19 27.34
N PHE A 174 -26.98 -7.91 26.04
CA PHE A 174 -27.76 -6.82 25.44
C PHE A 174 -29.25 -7.16 25.27
N CYS A 175 -29.65 -8.43 25.36
CA CYS A 175 -31.06 -8.82 25.40
C CYS A 175 -31.79 -8.17 26.58
N SER A 176 -31.11 -8.07 27.72
CA SER A 176 -31.67 -7.46 28.93
C SER A 176 -31.98 -5.96 28.75
N TYR A 177 -31.27 -5.30 27.83
CA TYR A 177 -31.48 -3.89 27.50
C TYR A 177 -32.56 -3.70 26.44
N SER A 178 -32.63 -4.56 25.42
CA SER A 178 -33.67 -4.52 24.40
C SER A 178 -33.79 -5.83 23.62
N ASP A 179 -35.03 -6.27 23.39
CA ASP A 179 -35.35 -7.48 22.62
C ASP A 179 -34.79 -7.48 21.19
N LYS A 180 -34.49 -6.30 20.63
CA LYS A 180 -33.89 -6.17 19.29
C LYS A 180 -32.51 -6.85 19.19
N TYR A 181 -31.82 -7.08 20.31
CA TYR A 181 -30.54 -7.76 20.36
C TYR A 181 -30.66 -9.28 20.51
N CYS A 182 -31.86 -9.81 20.74
CA CYS A 182 -32.03 -11.25 20.95
C CYS A 182 -32.10 -12.07 19.67
N LYS A 183 -32.33 -11.43 18.52
CA LYS A 183 -32.47 -12.12 17.24
C LYS A 183 -31.52 -11.52 16.22
N ARG A 184 -30.68 -12.37 15.63
CA ARG A 184 -29.82 -12.03 14.49
C ARG A 184 -30.55 -12.37 13.19
N SER A 185 -30.45 -11.52 12.17
CA SER A 185 -30.97 -11.83 10.83
C SER A 185 -30.21 -13.01 10.21
N THR A 186 -30.91 -13.83 9.44
CA THR A 186 -30.31 -14.96 8.68
C THR A 186 -29.98 -14.60 7.24
N SER A 187 -30.41 -13.43 6.75
CA SER A 187 -30.22 -12.99 5.37
C SER A 187 -29.22 -11.84 5.31
N HIS A 188 -28.07 -12.07 4.67
CA HIS A 188 -27.05 -11.06 4.41
C HIS A 188 -26.86 -10.90 2.90
N SER A 189 -26.85 -9.66 2.41
CA SER A 189 -26.43 -9.34 1.04
C SER A 189 -24.90 -9.31 0.98
N ALA A 190 -24.32 -10.27 0.24
CA ALA A 190 -22.87 -10.44 0.11
C ALA A 190 -22.17 -9.14 -0.34
N GLY A 191 -21.04 -8.83 0.29
CA GLY A 191 -20.16 -7.72 -0.07
C GLY A 191 -20.63 -6.33 0.38
N SER A 192 -21.69 -6.22 1.20
CA SER A 192 -22.16 -4.96 1.79
C SER A 192 -21.77 -4.83 3.26
N PHE A 193 -21.48 -3.61 3.73
CA PHE A 193 -21.27 -3.34 5.15
C PHE A 193 -22.62 -3.41 5.89
N ASN A 194 -22.88 -4.45 6.69
CA ASN A 194 -24.10 -4.56 7.50
C ASN A 194 -23.77 -4.55 9.00
N PHE A 195 -23.82 -3.35 9.61
CA PHE A 195 -23.72 -3.19 11.07
C PHE A 195 -25.07 -3.39 11.79
N GLY A 196 -26.12 -3.77 11.07
CA GLY A 196 -27.47 -3.95 11.61
C GLY A 196 -27.59 -5.17 12.53
N ASP A 197 -26.70 -6.15 12.41
CA ASP A 197 -26.70 -7.40 13.17
C ASP A 197 -25.68 -7.44 14.32
N THR A 198 -24.92 -6.36 14.52
CA THR A 198 -23.92 -6.23 15.57
C THR A 198 -24.51 -6.46 16.96
N PHE A 199 -23.89 -7.36 17.73
CA PHE A 199 -24.29 -7.76 19.09
C PHE A 199 -25.65 -8.45 19.19
N LYS A 200 -26.18 -8.97 18.06
CA LYS A 200 -27.46 -9.68 18.04
C LYS A 200 -27.30 -11.18 18.04
N GLY A 201 -28.29 -11.86 18.62
CA GLY A 201 -28.38 -13.32 18.65
C GLY A 201 -27.64 -13.95 19.84
N PRO A 202 -27.37 -15.27 19.77
CA PRO A 202 -26.65 -16.00 20.82
C PRO A 202 -25.26 -15.43 21.08
N ALA A 203 -24.84 -15.44 22.35
CA ALA A 203 -23.51 -15.03 22.77
C ALA A 203 -22.74 -16.22 23.37
N GLY A 204 -21.44 -16.26 23.14
CA GLY A 204 -20.56 -17.31 23.63
C GLY A 204 -19.33 -16.75 24.32
N VAL A 205 -18.98 -17.33 25.47
CA VAL A 205 -17.69 -17.10 26.12
C VAL A 205 -16.62 -17.95 25.45
N PHE A 206 -15.47 -17.34 25.20
CA PHE A 206 -14.25 -17.98 24.73
C PHE A 206 -13.04 -17.46 25.51
N GLY A 207 -11.92 -18.15 25.45
CA GLY A 207 -10.71 -17.68 26.12
C GLY A 207 -9.61 -18.71 26.12
N GLY A 208 -8.55 -18.47 26.88
CA GLY A 208 -7.44 -19.40 26.96
C GLY A 208 -6.17 -18.78 27.54
N VAL A 209 -5.08 -19.52 27.41
CA VAL A 209 -3.78 -19.12 27.94
C VAL A 209 -2.72 -19.39 26.89
N SER A 210 -1.87 -18.39 26.65
CA SER A 210 -0.63 -18.54 25.90
C SER A 210 0.54 -18.57 26.88
N TRP A 211 1.38 -19.59 26.79
CA TRP A 211 2.57 -19.74 27.61
C TRP A 211 3.83 -19.64 26.74
N GLN A 212 4.64 -18.61 26.99
CA GLN A 212 5.99 -18.51 26.46
C GLN A 212 6.91 -19.43 27.25
N THR A 213 7.40 -20.51 26.63
CA THR A 213 8.26 -21.46 27.36
C THR A 213 9.64 -20.84 27.62
N PRO A 214 10.41 -21.36 28.60
CA PRO A 214 11.80 -20.94 28.80
C PRO A 214 12.68 -21.13 27.54
N TRP A 215 12.31 -22.07 26.67
CA TRP A 215 12.88 -22.18 25.33
C TRP A 215 12.18 -21.17 24.42
N GLN A 216 12.77 -19.98 24.28
CA GLN A 216 12.18 -18.83 23.58
C GLN A 216 11.53 -19.13 22.22
N PRO A 217 12.10 -19.99 21.35
CA PRO A 217 11.46 -20.32 20.08
C PRO A 217 10.09 -21.00 20.22
N LEU A 218 9.78 -21.64 21.35
CA LEU A 218 8.56 -22.41 21.54
C LEU A 218 7.55 -21.69 22.45
N ARG A 219 6.32 -21.56 21.94
CA ARG A 219 5.14 -21.09 22.67
C ARG A 219 4.05 -22.15 22.62
N LEU A 220 3.43 -22.40 23.77
CA LEU A 220 2.30 -23.32 23.89
C LEU A 220 1.01 -22.56 24.17
N LYS A 221 -0.11 -23.09 23.70
CA LYS A 221 -1.43 -22.44 23.82
C LYS A 221 -2.49 -23.46 24.20
N VAL A 222 -3.40 -23.02 25.05
CA VAL A 222 -4.65 -23.72 25.37
C VAL A 222 -5.79 -22.75 25.13
N GLU A 223 -6.82 -23.18 24.45
CA GLU A 223 -7.98 -22.36 24.10
C GLU A 223 -9.27 -23.11 24.43
N TYR A 224 -10.24 -22.39 24.98
CA TYR A 224 -11.64 -22.79 25.10
C TYR A 224 -12.44 -22.06 24.02
N ASP A 225 -13.04 -22.85 23.14
CA ASP A 225 -13.75 -22.38 21.96
C ASP A 225 -15.23 -22.08 22.26
N GLY A 226 -15.67 -20.88 21.84
CA GLY A 226 -17.05 -20.41 21.95
C GLY A 226 -17.98 -20.95 20.87
N ASN A 227 -17.45 -21.62 19.84
CA ASN A 227 -18.21 -22.17 18.72
C ASN A 227 -18.62 -23.64 18.95
N ASN A 228 -19.73 -24.06 18.33
CA ASN A 228 -20.24 -25.43 18.33
C ASN A 228 -20.19 -26.11 16.95
N TYR A 229 -19.82 -25.37 15.90
CA TYR A 229 -19.66 -25.82 14.51
C TYR A 229 -20.86 -26.54 13.87
N ARG A 230 -22.08 -26.31 14.39
CA ARG A 230 -23.30 -26.96 13.87
C ARG A 230 -23.78 -26.36 12.55
N ASP A 231 -23.68 -25.04 12.43
CA ASP A 231 -24.15 -24.25 11.29
C ASP A 231 -22.99 -23.74 10.41
N ASP A 232 -21.92 -24.53 10.33
CA ASP A 232 -20.72 -24.18 9.59
C ASP A 232 -20.93 -24.35 8.07
N PHE A 233 -20.32 -23.47 7.26
CA PHE A 233 -20.51 -23.47 5.81
C PHE A 233 -19.96 -24.74 5.12
N ALA A 234 -18.90 -25.34 5.68
CA ALA A 234 -18.39 -26.64 5.24
C ALA A 234 -19.33 -27.82 5.62
N GLY A 235 -20.46 -27.54 6.27
CA GLY A 235 -21.39 -28.53 6.78
C GLY A 235 -21.25 -28.71 8.29
N GLN A 236 -22.04 -29.60 8.90
CA GLN A 236 -21.95 -29.85 10.33
C GLN A 236 -20.61 -30.51 10.68
N LEU A 237 -19.74 -29.80 11.41
CA LEU A 237 -18.42 -30.33 11.77
C LEU A 237 -18.48 -31.00 13.14
N ALA A 238 -17.88 -32.19 13.25
CA ALA A 238 -17.85 -32.92 14.51
C ALA A 238 -16.94 -32.18 15.52
N GLN A 239 -17.43 -31.98 16.74
CA GLN A 239 -16.68 -31.42 17.86
C GLN A 239 -16.80 -32.36 19.06
N SER A 240 -15.72 -33.06 19.40
CA SER A 240 -15.65 -33.94 20.58
C SER A 240 -15.16 -33.20 21.83
N SER A 241 -14.47 -32.07 21.68
CA SER A 241 -13.99 -31.22 22.76
C SER A 241 -14.09 -29.73 22.38
N LYS A 242 -14.37 -28.88 23.38
CA LYS A 242 -14.28 -27.42 23.24
C LYS A 242 -12.87 -26.87 23.52
N TRP A 243 -11.96 -27.74 23.97
CA TRP A 243 -10.58 -27.36 24.26
C TRP A 243 -9.68 -27.65 23.06
N ASN A 244 -8.97 -26.62 22.62
CA ASN A 244 -7.99 -26.66 21.56
C ASN A 244 -6.59 -26.50 22.15
N TRP A 245 -5.61 -27.19 21.56
CA TRP A 245 -4.21 -27.19 22.00
C TRP A 245 -3.32 -26.77 20.84
N GLY A 246 -2.42 -25.82 21.05
CA GLY A 246 -1.59 -25.28 19.99
C GLY A 246 -0.14 -25.11 20.41
N MET A 247 0.76 -25.18 19.42
CA MET A 247 2.15 -24.79 19.56
C MET A 247 2.56 -23.87 18.40
N VAL A 248 3.43 -22.92 18.73
CA VAL A 248 4.08 -22.03 17.77
C VAL A 248 5.58 -22.14 17.98
N TYR A 249 6.29 -22.48 16.91
CA TYR A 249 7.74 -22.59 16.89
C TYR A 249 8.32 -21.51 15.98
N ARG A 250 9.04 -20.54 16.54
CA ARG A 250 9.75 -19.52 15.78
C ARG A 250 11.01 -20.13 15.19
N VAL A 251 11.05 -20.25 13.87
CA VAL A 251 12.21 -20.81 13.15
C VAL A 251 13.26 -19.72 12.92
N ALA A 252 12.80 -18.50 12.67
CA ALA A 252 13.62 -17.28 12.60
C ALA A 252 12.72 -16.07 12.91
N ASP A 253 13.31 -14.88 13.07
CA ASP A 253 12.58 -13.65 13.41
C ASP A 253 11.42 -13.32 12.45
N TRP A 254 11.54 -13.75 11.19
CA TRP A 254 10.55 -13.53 10.13
C TRP A 254 9.63 -14.73 9.87
N ILE A 255 9.79 -15.88 10.54
CA ILE A 255 8.98 -17.09 10.29
C ILE A 255 8.61 -17.89 11.55
N ASP A 256 7.30 -18.09 11.73
CA ASP A 256 6.72 -19.02 12.70
C ASP A 256 6.12 -20.24 12.02
N MET A 257 6.27 -21.40 12.63
CA MET A 257 5.55 -22.64 12.30
C MET A 257 4.48 -22.91 13.36
N ASN A 258 3.30 -23.29 12.93
CA ASN A 258 2.14 -23.50 13.79
C ASN A 258 1.61 -24.93 13.64
N ALA A 259 1.29 -25.56 14.76
CA ALA A 259 0.56 -26.83 14.78
C ALA A 259 -0.44 -26.84 15.93
N SER A 260 -1.65 -27.31 15.68
CA SER A 260 -2.73 -27.35 16.66
C SER A 260 -3.60 -28.60 16.51
N TYR A 261 -4.18 -29.01 17.64
CA TYR A 261 -5.22 -30.02 17.73
C TYR A 261 -6.50 -29.37 18.26
N GLU A 262 -7.49 -29.29 17.38
CA GLU A 262 -8.71 -28.51 17.56
C GLU A 262 -9.94 -29.40 17.53
N ARG A 263 -11.02 -28.94 18.18
CA ARG A 263 -12.32 -29.61 18.28
C ARG A 263 -12.27 -31.03 18.88
N GLY A 264 -11.11 -31.45 19.39
CA GLY A 264 -10.83 -32.79 19.89
C GLY A 264 -10.71 -33.87 18.80
N ASN A 265 -10.64 -33.51 17.52
CA ASN A 265 -10.57 -34.46 16.40
C ASN A 265 -9.85 -33.94 15.14
N THR A 266 -9.41 -32.68 15.13
CA THR A 266 -8.89 -32.02 13.92
C THR A 266 -7.46 -31.57 14.13
N PHE A 267 -6.57 -31.89 13.21
CA PHE A 267 -5.22 -31.31 13.18
C PHE A 267 -5.18 -30.14 12.22
N MET A 268 -4.55 -29.05 12.65
CA MET A 268 -4.22 -27.92 11.80
C MET A 268 -2.72 -27.66 11.82
N PHE A 269 -2.18 -27.29 10.67
CA PHE A 269 -0.80 -26.83 10.55
C PHE A 269 -0.75 -25.55 9.73
N GLY A 270 0.33 -24.79 9.90
CA GLY A 270 0.52 -23.57 9.14
C GLY A 270 1.87 -22.92 9.39
N PHE A 271 2.06 -21.78 8.74
CA PHE A 271 3.20 -20.90 9.00
C PHE A 271 2.75 -19.43 8.94
N THR A 272 3.55 -18.57 9.55
CA THR A 272 3.36 -17.12 9.53
C THR A 272 4.68 -16.48 9.14
N LEU A 273 4.67 -15.69 8.07
CA LEU A 273 5.77 -14.80 7.69
C LEU A 273 5.53 -13.43 8.32
N ARG A 274 6.58 -12.79 8.84
CA ARG A 274 6.50 -11.50 9.54
C ARG A 274 7.55 -10.53 9.02
N MET A 275 7.17 -9.26 8.96
CA MET A 275 8.07 -8.13 8.82
C MET A 275 7.51 -6.94 9.61
N ASN A 276 8.33 -5.94 9.89
CA ASN A 276 7.85 -4.66 10.40
C ASN A 276 8.25 -3.53 9.45
N ALA A 277 7.25 -2.85 8.88
CA ALA A 277 7.44 -1.76 7.94
C ALA A 277 8.18 -0.56 8.55
N ASN A 278 8.20 -0.38 9.87
CA ASN A 278 9.00 0.65 10.53
C ASN A 278 10.46 0.25 10.74
N ASP A 279 10.78 -1.05 10.70
CA ASP A 279 12.13 -1.55 10.96
C ASP A 279 12.91 -1.85 9.66
N LEU A 280 12.23 -1.88 8.51
CA LEU A 280 12.89 -2.08 7.22
C LEU A 280 13.86 -0.93 6.92
N ARG A 281 15.11 -1.26 6.62
CA ARG A 281 16.15 -0.32 6.21
C ARG A 281 16.79 -0.81 4.92
N PRO A 282 17.10 0.07 3.96
CA PRO A 282 17.75 -0.32 2.72
C PRO A 282 19.26 -0.56 2.98
N SER A 283 19.83 -1.59 2.36
CA SER A 283 21.28 -1.88 2.44
C SER A 283 22.03 -1.16 1.31
N LEU A 284 22.04 0.18 1.38
CA LEU A 284 22.58 1.03 0.32
C LEU A 284 24.10 1.11 0.38
N GLN A 285 24.75 0.86 -0.77
CA GLN A 285 26.19 1.11 -0.96
C GLN A 285 26.39 2.44 -1.70
N ASP A 286 26.17 3.55 -1.00
CA ASP A 286 26.20 4.89 -1.60
C ASP A 286 26.79 5.92 -0.63
N PRO A 287 28.13 5.99 -0.48
CA PRO A 287 28.78 6.88 0.49
C PRO A 287 28.55 8.36 0.18
N LYS A 288 28.48 9.22 1.21
CA LYS A 288 28.44 10.69 1.04
C LYS A 288 29.78 11.20 0.47
N PRO A 289 29.78 12.26 -0.37
CA PRO A 289 31.01 12.91 -0.82
C PRO A 289 31.87 13.33 0.38
N ALA A 290 33.19 13.17 0.26
CA ALA A 290 34.11 13.66 1.29
C ALA A 290 34.16 15.19 1.28
N TYR A 291 34.17 15.82 2.46
CA TYR A 291 34.40 17.26 2.60
C TYR A 291 35.88 17.58 2.41
N GLN A 292 36.21 18.23 1.30
CA GLN A 292 37.57 18.60 0.88
C GLN A 292 37.54 19.97 0.19
N PRO A 293 37.40 21.08 0.95
CA PRO A 293 37.22 22.40 0.37
C PRO A 293 38.48 22.91 -0.37
N GLN A 294 38.27 23.38 -1.59
CA GLN A 294 39.23 24.07 -2.45
C GLN A 294 38.63 25.42 -2.85
N GLU A 295 39.30 26.51 -2.49
CA GLU A 295 38.81 27.85 -2.79
C GLU A 295 38.94 28.17 -4.29
N GLN A 296 37.86 28.68 -4.86
CA GLN A 296 37.80 29.12 -6.26
C GLN A 296 37.78 30.64 -6.36
N ALA A 297 38.20 31.17 -7.51
CA ALA A 297 38.15 32.60 -7.81
C ALA A 297 36.73 33.16 -7.66
N PRO A 298 36.56 34.39 -7.12
CA PRO A 298 35.25 34.96 -6.86
C PRO A 298 34.49 35.27 -8.15
N HIS A 299 33.15 35.23 -8.06
CA HIS A 299 32.19 35.62 -9.11
C HIS A 299 32.19 34.77 -10.39
N VAL A 300 33.05 33.77 -10.51
CA VAL A 300 33.16 32.93 -11.71
C VAL A 300 33.07 31.46 -11.33
N VAL A 301 32.21 30.72 -12.03
CA VAL A 301 32.27 29.26 -12.04
C VAL A 301 33.25 28.86 -13.14
N GLN A 302 34.37 28.22 -12.80
CA GLN A 302 35.33 27.78 -13.81
C GLN A 302 34.82 26.55 -14.54
N TYR A 303 34.94 26.50 -15.86
CA TYR A 303 34.34 25.42 -16.67
C TYR A 303 34.81 24.01 -16.26
N SER A 304 36.11 23.80 -16.07
CA SER A 304 36.67 22.49 -15.69
C SER A 304 36.14 21.99 -14.34
N VAL A 305 35.98 22.92 -13.39
CA VAL A 305 35.43 22.64 -12.06
C VAL A 305 33.93 22.38 -12.15
N ALA A 306 33.19 23.23 -12.85
CA ALA A 306 31.76 23.07 -13.07
C ALA A 306 31.41 21.74 -13.75
N ALA A 307 32.20 21.30 -14.73
CA ALA A 307 31.95 20.04 -15.42
C ALA A 307 32.02 18.85 -14.44
N ASN A 308 33.01 18.83 -13.55
CA ASN A 308 33.12 17.80 -12.51
C ASN A 308 31.98 17.89 -11.50
N GLN A 309 31.63 19.10 -11.04
CA GLN A 309 30.51 19.30 -10.12
C GLN A 309 29.18 18.90 -10.74
N LEU A 310 28.92 19.22 -12.01
CA LEU A 310 27.70 18.83 -12.70
C LEU A 310 27.57 17.30 -12.79
N ASN A 311 28.65 16.58 -13.11
CA ASN A 311 28.61 15.11 -13.08
C ASN A 311 28.40 14.57 -11.66
N ALA A 312 29.06 15.13 -10.65
CA ALA A 312 28.87 14.73 -9.26
C ALA A 312 27.44 15.02 -8.77
N LEU A 313 26.83 16.15 -9.19
CA LEU A 313 25.45 16.50 -8.86
C LEU A 313 24.47 15.49 -9.46
N GLU A 314 24.71 15.01 -10.68
CA GLU A 314 23.90 13.96 -11.30
C GLU A 314 24.13 12.59 -10.63
N ASP A 315 25.38 12.10 -10.64
CA ASP A 315 25.69 10.71 -10.26
C ASP A 315 25.62 10.49 -8.73
N THR A 316 26.03 11.50 -7.96
CA THR A 316 26.14 11.39 -6.50
C THR A 316 25.02 12.10 -5.76
N ALA A 317 24.58 13.30 -6.17
CA ALA A 317 23.43 13.94 -5.54
C ALA A 317 22.08 13.53 -6.15
N GLY A 318 22.07 12.80 -7.27
CA GLY A 318 20.84 12.34 -7.93
C GLY A 318 20.05 13.47 -8.57
N LEU A 319 20.70 14.59 -8.92
CA LEU A 319 20.07 15.71 -9.60
C LEU A 319 20.25 15.54 -11.11
N ASN A 320 19.27 14.92 -11.76
CA ASN A 320 19.24 14.73 -13.20
C ASN A 320 19.14 16.07 -13.93
N VAL A 321 19.84 16.16 -15.07
CA VAL A 321 19.98 17.39 -15.88
C VAL A 321 20.40 18.57 -15.00
N PRO A 322 21.52 18.47 -14.28
CA PRO A 322 21.87 19.49 -13.31
C PRO A 322 22.27 20.79 -14.00
N ARG A 323 22.01 21.90 -13.32
CA ARG A 323 22.46 23.24 -13.67
C ARG A 323 23.12 23.87 -12.45
N LEU A 324 24.27 24.49 -12.67
CA LEU A 324 25.09 25.13 -11.63
C LEU A 324 25.36 26.57 -12.04
N GLU A 325 24.93 27.51 -11.20
CA GLU A 325 24.97 28.95 -11.49
C GLU A 325 25.42 29.78 -10.30
N ILE A 326 26.14 30.86 -10.57
CA ILE A 326 26.44 31.89 -9.58
C ILE A 326 25.55 33.11 -9.79
N ALA A 327 24.97 33.61 -8.70
CA ALA A 327 24.12 34.80 -8.67
C ALA A 327 24.43 35.63 -7.43
N GLY A 328 25.28 36.66 -7.57
CA GLY A 328 25.71 37.48 -6.45
C GLY A 328 26.57 36.71 -5.46
N ASP A 329 26.11 36.57 -4.22
CA ASP A 329 26.73 35.78 -3.14
C ASP A 329 26.14 34.37 -3.00
N LYS A 330 25.45 33.89 -4.03
CA LYS A 330 24.79 32.58 -4.04
C LYS A 330 25.37 31.66 -5.11
N LEU A 331 25.59 30.39 -4.74
CA LEU A 331 25.81 29.30 -5.69
C LEU A 331 24.54 28.44 -5.74
N LYS A 332 23.95 28.34 -6.93
CA LYS A 332 22.67 27.68 -7.17
C LYS A 332 22.89 26.39 -7.95
N ALA A 333 22.48 25.27 -7.39
CA ALA A 333 22.31 24.01 -8.12
C ALA A 333 20.82 23.77 -8.36
N SER A 334 20.47 23.23 -9.52
CA SER A 334 19.11 22.78 -9.80
C SER A 334 19.10 21.50 -10.63
N GLY A 335 18.05 20.69 -10.49
CA GLY A 335 17.90 19.45 -11.24
C GLY A 335 16.67 18.67 -10.78
N GLU A 336 16.41 17.54 -11.42
CA GLU A 336 15.34 16.61 -11.02
C GLU A 336 15.89 15.51 -10.12
N GLN A 337 15.31 15.35 -8.92
CA GLN A 337 15.75 14.30 -8.00
C GLN A 337 15.25 12.93 -8.49
N ASP A 338 16.13 12.05 -8.94
CA ASP A 338 15.74 10.73 -9.50
C ASP A 338 16.27 9.53 -8.69
N LYS A 339 17.24 9.76 -7.81
CA LYS A 339 17.95 8.71 -7.05
C LYS A 339 17.38 8.48 -5.66
N TYR A 340 17.17 9.53 -4.88
CA TYR A 340 16.81 9.42 -3.46
C TYR A 340 15.32 9.62 -3.20
N LEU A 341 14.75 8.70 -2.43
CA LEU A 341 13.37 8.79 -1.97
C LEU A 341 13.18 9.92 -0.94
N ASN A 342 14.11 10.01 0.01
CA ASN A 342 14.27 11.19 0.86
C ASN A 342 15.08 12.24 0.10
N THR A 343 14.39 13.26 -0.38
CA THR A 343 15.00 14.30 -1.22
C THR A 343 16.03 15.13 -0.48
N GLN A 344 16.02 15.12 0.86
CA GLN A 344 17.03 15.79 1.70
C GLN A 344 18.42 15.17 1.53
N ASP A 345 18.53 13.85 1.35
CA ASP A 345 19.83 13.20 1.13
C ASP A 345 20.53 13.72 -0.13
N GLY A 346 19.76 13.94 -1.19
CA GLY A 346 20.26 14.56 -2.42
C GLY A 346 20.69 16.01 -2.21
N VAL A 347 19.94 16.79 -1.41
CA VAL A 347 20.29 18.18 -1.08
C VAL A 347 21.59 18.25 -0.27
N ASP A 348 21.75 17.39 0.74
CA ASP A 348 22.96 17.33 1.56
C ASP A 348 24.20 16.99 0.72
N ARG A 349 24.06 16.03 -0.20
CA ARG A 349 25.13 15.64 -1.13
C ARG A 349 25.47 16.77 -2.11
N ALA A 350 24.45 17.43 -2.66
CA ALA A 350 24.63 18.59 -3.51
C ALA A 350 25.37 19.72 -2.78
N ASN A 351 25.01 19.98 -1.51
CA ASN A 351 25.70 20.95 -0.67
C ASN A 351 27.18 20.60 -0.48
N LEU A 352 27.52 19.33 -0.22
CA LEU A 352 28.90 18.89 -0.09
C LEU A 352 29.69 19.03 -1.40
N ILE A 353 29.08 18.70 -2.54
CA ILE A 353 29.71 18.87 -3.87
C ILE A 353 29.96 20.35 -4.18
N MET A 354 29.01 21.22 -3.84
CA MET A 354 29.12 22.65 -4.08
C MET A 354 30.14 23.32 -3.15
N VAL A 355 30.17 22.96 -1.87
CA VAL A 355 31.08 23.59 -0.89
C VAL A 355 32.54 23.20 -1.11
N ASN A 356 32.79 22.03 -1.71
CA ASN A 356 34.14 21.56 -2.02
C ASN A 356 34.87 22.44 -3.05
N ASP A 357 34.15 23.09 -3.96
CA ASP A 357 34.74 23.98 -4.97
C ASP A 357 34.06 25.36 -4.97
N LEU A 358 33.94 25.94 -3.77
CA LEU A 358 33.16 27.15 -3.56
C LEU A 358 33.93 28.43 -3.99
N PRO A 359 33.34 29.30 -4.83
CA PRO A 359 33.86 30.64 -5.05
C PRO A 359 33.85 31.47 -3.76
N SER A 360 34.94 32.19 -3.47
CA SER A 360 35.16 32.85 -2.16
C SER A 360 34.12 33.92 -1.77
N ASN A 361 33.37 34.46 -2.73
CA ASN A 361 32.30 35.44 -2.50
C ASN A 361 30.95 34.81 -2.09
N VAL A 362 30.81 33.48 -2.16
CA VAL A 362 29.54 32.79 -1.92
C VAL A 362 29.31 32.58 -0.42
N LYS A 363 28.13 32.99 0.05
CA LYS A 363 27.66 32.83 1.43
C LYS A 363 26.49 31.88 1.57
N THR A 364 25.72 31.68 0.50
CA THR A 364 24.52 30.84 0.49
C THR A 364 24.58 29.81 -0.64
N LEU A 365 24.26 28.57 -0.33
CA LEU A 365 24.00 27.52 -1.30
C LEU A 365 22.50 27.38 -1.50
N GLU A 366 22.04 27.28 -2.75
CA GLU A 366 20.64 27.05 -3.08
C GLU A 366 20.51 25.79 -3.93
N VAL A 367 19.84 24.76 -3.42
CA VAL A 367 19.52 23.55 -4.19
C VAL A 367 18.05 23.59 -4.56
N THR A 368 17.76 23.77 -5.85
CA THR A 368 16.40 23.82 -6.38
C THR A 368 16.02 22.48 -7.01
N GLN A 369 15.07 21.79 -6.37
CA GLN A 369 14.54 20.53 -6.86
C GLN A 369 13.39 20.83 -7.82
N SER A 370 13.43 20.18 -8.97
CA SER A 370 12.42 20.28 -10.03
C SER A 370 11.91 18.91 -10.43
N ARG A 371 10.77 18.86 -11.10
CA ARG A 371 10.22 17.61 -11.64
C ARG A 371 9.38 17.91 -12.87
N PHE A 372 9.63 17.18 -13.96
CA PHE A 372 9.03 17.45 -15.28
C PHE A 372 9.18 18.93 -15.71
N GLY A 373 10.33 19.55 -15.38
CA GLY A 373 10.59 20.97 -15.68
C GLY A 373 9.81 21.97 -14.82
N MET A 374 9.07 21.52 -13.80
CA MET A 374 8.45 22.38 -12.80
C MET A 374 9.39 22.58 -11.62
N PRO A 375 9.80 23.82 -11.30
CA PRO A 375 10.56 24.08 -10.08
C PRO A 375 9.62 23.91 -8.88
N LEU A 376 10.01 23.05 -7.92
CA LEU A 376 9.14 22.66 -6.81
C LEU A 376 9.55 23.32 -5.49
N VAL A 377 10.84 23.30 -5.16
CA VAL A 377 11.33 23.82 -3.87
C VAL A 377 12.80 24.19 -3.98
N THR A 378 13.20 25.22 -3.26
CA THR A 378 14.62 25.56 -3.09
C THR A 378 15.00 25.41 -1.63
N THR A 379 16.06 24.66 -1.36
CA THR A 379 16.67 24.58 -0.03
C THR A 379 17.86 25.54 0.03
N ARG A 380 17.77 26.54 0.90
CA ARG A 380 18.83 27.50 1.18
C ARG A 380 19.67 27.01 2.34
N THR A 381 20.98 26.96 2.16
CA THR A 381 21.94 26.52 3.18
C THR A 381 22.99 27.60 3.38
N ASP A 382 23.18 28.04 4.61
CA ASP A 382 24.26 28.97 4.97
C ASP A 382 25.61 28.25 4.96
N VAL A 383 26.55 28.77 4.16
CA VAL A 383 27.86 28.15 3.94
C VAL A 383 28.65 28.05 5.25
N ALA A 384 28.64 29.09 6.08
CA ALA A 384 29.41 29.10 7.32
C ALA A 384 28.94 28.02 8.29
N SER A 385 27.62 27.86 8.43
CA SER A 385 27.03 26.79 9.25
C SER A 385 27.32 25.39 8.70
N LEU A 386 27.35 25.21 7.37
CA LEU A 386 27.69 23.94 6.73
C LEU A 386 29.15 23.57 6.98
N ARG A 387 30.08 24.51 6.78
CA ARG A 387 31.50 24.28 7.05
C ARG A 387 31.72 23.90 8.51
N GLN A 388 31.09 24.62 9.44
CA GLN A 388 31.18 24.33 10.87
C GLN A 388 30.63 22.94 11.21
N GLN A 389 29.54 22.51 10.57
CA GLN A 389 29.00 21.16 10.76
C GLN A 389 29.97 20.07 10.29
N GLN A 390 30.67 20.29 9.17
CA GLN A 390 31.63 19.32 8.62
C GLN A 390 32.96 19.31 9.37
N GLU A 391 33.42 20.46 9.84
CA GLU A 391 34.68 20.61 10.60
C GLU A 391 34.52 20.22 12.08
N GLY A 392 33.28 20.21 12.58
CA GLY A 392 32.92 19.84 13.93
C GLY A 392 32.76 21.04 14.87
N TYR A 393 32.08 20.79 15.99
CA TYR A 393 31.85 21.79 17.05
C TYR A 393 32.78 21.54 18.24
N PRO A 394 33.17 22.60 18.97
CA PRO A 394 33.66 22.41 20.33
C PRO A 394 32.65 21.61 21.16
N LEU A 395 33.13 20.75 22.07
CA LEU A 395 32.26 19.94 22.94
C LEU A 395 31.18 20.81 23.61
N GLY A 396 29.92 20.41 23.46
CA GLY A 396 28.76 21.09 24.06
C GLY A 396 28.27 22.36 23.34
N HIS A 397 28.87 22.72 22.21
CA HIS A 397 28.47 23.90 21.40
C HIS A 397 27.95 23.51 20.01
N GLU A 398 27.34 22.33 19.89
CA GLU A 398 26.69 21.88 18.67
C GLU A 398 25.59 22.86 18.26
N GLN A 399 25.63 23.32 17.02
CA GLN A 399 24.58 24.16 16.44
C GLN A 399 23.92 23.40 15.28
N PRO A 400 22.60 23.53 15.10
CA PRO A 400 21.96 22.95 13.94
C PRO A 400 22.43 23.66 12.66
N LEU A 401 22.53 22.91 11.57
CA LEU A 401 22.76 23.46 10.24
C LEU A 401 21.69 24.52 9.94
N ARG A 402 22.12 25.72 9.52
CA ARG A 402 21.18 26.79 9.15
C ARG A 402 20.71 26.55 7.72
N GLN A 403 19.68 25.72 7.62
CA GLN A 403 19.08 25.33 6.36
C GLN A 403 17.57 25.57 6.40
N GLN A 404 17.02 26.10 5.31
CA GLN A 404 15.60 26.41 5.20
C GLN A 404 15.07 26.11 3.80
N ARG A 405 13.88 25.51 3.75
CA ARG A 405 13.11 25.34 2.51
C ARG A 405 12.30 26.58 2.22
N VAL A 406 12.34 27.03 0.97
CA VAL A 406 11.60 28.20 0.48
C VAL A 406 10.97 27.88 -0.87
N GLU A 407 10.00 28.71 -1.26
CA GLU A 407 9.43 28.62 -2.61
C GLU A 407 10.53 28.71 -3.66
N ALA A 408 10.33 27.98 -4.77
CA ALA A 408 11.38 27.75 -5.73
C ALA A 408 11.93 29.04 -6.34
N ASP A 409 13.24 29.24 -6.24
CA ASP A 409 13.94 30.42 -6.74
C ASP A 409 14.35 30.23 -8.20
N THR A 410 13.53 30.80 -9.09
CA THR A 410 13.72 30.71 -10.56
C THR A 410 14.63 31.79 -11.15
N THR A 411 15.26 32.63 -10.33
CA THR A 411 16.20 33.64 -10.83
C THR A 411 17.39 32.98 -11.52
N GLN A 412 17.75 33.47 -12.72
CA GLN A 412 18.88 32.93 -13.47
C GLN A 412 20.18 33.63 -13.09
N GLY A 413 21.25 32.85 -13.00
CA GLY A 413 22.61 33.33 -12.78
C GLY A 413 23.48 33.12 -14.02
N GLN A 414 24.79 33.27 -13.83
CA GLN A 414 25.77 32.85 -14.84
C GLN A 414 26.30 31.46 -14.48
N GLY A 415 26.41 30.55 -15.43
CA GLY A 415 26.88 29.20 -15.12
C GLY A 415 26.77 28.21 -16.26
N PHE A 416 26.82 26.94 -15.89
CA PHE A 416 26.83 25.80 -16.81
C PHE A 416 25.69 24.85 -16.48
N TYR A 417 25.27 24.08 -17.48
CA TYR A 417 24.22 23.08 -17.34
C TYR A 417 24.54 21.87 -18.19
N LYS A 418 23.98 20.73 -17.82
CA LYS A 418 23.97 19.54 -18.66
C LYS A 418 22.71 19.52 -19.50
N ASP A 419 22.83 19.16 -20.77
CA ASP A 419 21.68 19.07 -21.66
C ASP A 419 20.76 17.91 -21.27
N LYS A 420 19.44 18.16 -21.33
CA LYS A 420 18.43 17.13 -21.12
C LYS A 420 18.45 16.13 -22.27
N LYS A 421 18.65 14.84 -21.97
CA LYS A 421 18.37 13.77 -22.93
C LYS A 421 16.90 13.84 -23.32
N ARG A 422 16.63 14.05 -24.61
CA ARG A 422 15.26 14.22 -25.10
C ARG A 422 14.54 12.89 -25.33
N LEU A 423 15.28 11.83 -25.64
CA LEU A 423 14.74 10.49 -25.83
C LEU A 423 15.18 9.61 -24.67
N ASP A 424 14.22 8.97 -24.02
CA ASP A 424 14.43 7.94 -23.03
C ASP A 424 13.60 6.70 -23.41
N TYR A 425 14.14 5.52 -23.15
CA TYR A 425 13.49 4.26 -23.47
C TYR A 425 13.87 3.21 -22.44
N SER A 426 12.93 2.34 -22.11
CA SER A 426 13.14 1.22 -21.21
C SER A 426 12.46 -0.04 -21.75
N LEU A 427 13.01 -1.18 -21.38
CA LEU A 427 12.44 -2.49 -21.69
C LEU A 427 12.56 -3.35 -20.44
N GLY A 428 11.42 -3.74 -19.88
CA GLY A 428 11.38 -4.49 -18.63
C GLY A 428 10.36 -5.62 -18.65
N PRO A 429 10.62 -6.74 -17.96
CA PRO A 429 9.60 -7.74 -17.71
C PRO A 429 8.53 -7.17 -16.76
N VAL A 430 7.28 -7.56 -16.96
CA VAL A 430 6.18 -7.24 -16.06
C VAL A 430 5.40 -8.51 -15.73
N LEU A 431 4.91 -8.58 -14.50
CA LEU A 431 4.04 -9.65 -14.02
C LEU A 431 2.74 -9.03 -13.53
N ARG A 432 1.66 -9.27 -14.27
CA ARG A 432 0.29 -8.92 -13.86
C ARG A 432 -0.37 -10.14 -13.25
N GLN A 433 -1.09 -9.95 -12.15
CA GLN A 433 -1.65 -11.05 -11.38
C GLN A 433 -3.06 -10.72 -10.94
N SER A 434 -3.91 -11.75 -10.85
CA SER A 434 -5.19 -11.68 -10.16
C SER A 434 -5.36 -12.93 -9.30
N VAL A 435 -5.81 -12.74 -8.06
CA VAL A 435 -5.98 -13.81 -7.07
C VAL A 435 -7.44 -13.89 -6.66
N GLY A 436 -7.95 -15.13 -6.62
CA GLY A 436 -9.27 -15.45 -6.12
C GLY A 436 -10.40 -15.26 -7.12
N GLY A 437 -10.14 -15.60 -8.39
CA GLY A 437 -11.17 -15.73 -9.43
C GLY A 437 -11.95 -17.06 -9.33
N PRO A 438 -13.20 -17.09 -9.82
CA PRO A 438 -14.05 -18.29 -9.85
C PRO A 438 -13.45 -19.44 -10.67
N GLU A 439 -12.86 -19.12 -11.83
CA GLU A 439 -12.40 -20.10 -12.80
C GLU A 439 -10.98 -20.59 -12.49
N SER A 440 -10.13 -19.70 -11.98
CA SER A 440 -8.80 -20.04 -11.44
C SER A 440 -8.49 -19.21 -10.22
N PHE A 441 -7.97 -19.87 -9.18
CA PHE A 441 -7.52 -19.19 -7.97
C PHE A 441 -6.40 -18.18 -8.26
N TYR A 442 -5.55 -18.47 -9.23
CA TYR A 442 -4.43 -17.60 -9.61
C TYR A 442 -4.39 -17.41 -11.12
N MET A 443 -4.53 -16.17 -11.55
CA MET A 443 -4.33 -15.72 -12.92
C MET A 443 -3.05 -14.89 -12.99
N TYR A 444 -2.28 -15.07 -14.07
CA TYR A 444 -1.04 -14.32 -14.29
C TYR A 444 -0.84 -13.99 -15.78
N GLN A 445 -0.18 -12.86 -16.04
CA GLN A 445 0.37 -12.45 -17.33
C GLN A 445 1.82 -12.04 -17.11
N ILE A 446 2.75 -12.83 -17.65
CA ILE A 446 4.15 -12.45 -17.76
C ILE A 446 4.33 -11.87 -19.16
N GLY A 447 4.85 -10.65 -19.22
CA GLY A 447 5.11 -9.98 -20.49
C GLY A 447 6.35 -9.08 -20.42
N MET A 448 6.67 -8.46 -21.55
CA MET A 448 7.66 -7.41 -21.66
C MET A 448 6.93 -6.10 -21.95
N VAL A 449 7.31 -5.03 -21.27
CA VAL A 449 6.85 -3.68 -21.55
C VAL A 449 8.01 -2.88 -22.11
N GLY A 450 7.81 -2.29 -23.27
CA GLY A 450 8.69 -1.30 -23.86
C GLY A 450 8.09 0.08 -23.69
N ASP A 451 8.74 0.94 -22.92
CA ASP A 451 8.35 2.33 -22.74
C ASP A 451 9.29 3.24 -23.53
N THR A 452 8.76 4.32 -24.08
CA THR A 452 9.54 5.35 -24.77
C THR A 452 8.96 6.72 -24.44
N SER A 453 9.81 7.64 -24.01
CA SER A 453 9.44 9.04 -23.80
C SER A 453 10.30 9.97 -24.66
N TYR A 454 9.65 10.98 -25.24
CA TYR A 454 10.30 12.00 -26.04
C TYR A 454 9.89 13.40 -25.58
N TRP A 455 10.87 14.19 -25.16
CA TRP A 455 10.69 15.56 -24.71
C TRP A 455 10.80 16.54 -25.88
N LEU A 456 9.66 17.12 -26.27
CA LEU A 456 9.58 18.19 -27.27
C LEU A 456 10.14 19.51 -26.72
N THR A 457 9.86 19.80 -25.45
CA THR A 457 10.39 20.94 -24.69
C THR A 457 10.66 20.49 -23.24
N ASN A 458 11.11 21.38 -22.35
CA ASN A 458 11.30 21.03 -20.94
C ASN A 458 9.99 20.71 -20.19
N ASN A 459 8.85 21.10 -20.76
CA ASN A 459 7.52 21.01 -20.15
C ASN A 459 6.52 20.22 -21.02
N TRP A 460 6.97 19.67 -22.15
CA TRP A 460 6.13 18.95 -23.10
C TRP A 460 6.79 17.63 -23.49
N MET A 461 6.11 16.52 -23.19
CA MET A 461 6.55 15.16 -23.54
C MET A 461 5.50 14.39 -24.33
N VAL A 462 5.97 13.42 -25.09
CA VAL A 462 5.17 12.39 -25.78
C VAL A 462 5.70 11.04 -25.34
N GLU A 463 4.80 10.16 -24.96
CA GLU A 463 5.15 8.86 -24.41
C GLU A 463 4.32 7.75 -25.02
N GLY A 464 4.95 6.60 -25.20
CA GLY A 464 4.31 5.38 -25.66
C GLY A 464 4.76 4.20 -24.83
N SER A 465 3.82 3.31 -24.54
CA SER A 465 4.05 2.05 -23.82
C SER A 465 3.43 0.91 -24.62
N VAL A 466 4.23 -0.09 -24.95
CA VAL A 466 3.79 -1.29 -25.67
C VAL A 466 4.03 -2.51 -24.80
N PHE A 467 2.99 -3.32 -24.64
CA PHE A 467 3.07 -4.59 -23.93
C PHE A 467 3.13 -5.74 -24.93
N ALA A 468 4.01 -6.70 -24.68
CA ALA A 468 4.09 -7.97 -25.39
C ALA A 468 3.99 -9.13 -24.40
N ASN A 469 2.98 -9.98 -24.58
CA ASN A 469 2.72 -11.17 -23.80
C ASN A 469 3.80 -12.23 -24.06
N VAL A 470 4.31 -12.85 -22.99
CA VAL A 470 5.25 -13.98 -23.08
C VAL A 470 4.54 -15.27 -22.65
N SER A 471 3.85 -15.23 -21.52
CA SER A 471 3.09 -16.38 -21.01
C SER A 471 1.97 -15.92 -20.11
N ASN A 472 0.80 -16.53 -20.26
CA ASN A 472 -0.34 -16.23 -19.42
C ASN A 472 -1.25 -17.46 -19.27
N ASN A 473 -2.20 -17.38 -18.33
CA ASN A 473 -3.23 -18.39 -18.14
C ASN A 473 -4.66 -17.80 -18.18
N TYR A 474 -4.83 -16.64 -18.83
CA TYR A 474 -6.12 -15.95 -18.94
C TYR A 474 -7.11 -16.68 -19.85
N ASN A 475 -6.64 -17.63 -20.66
CA ASN A 475 -7.51 -18.54 -21.41
C ASN A 475 -8.42 -19.43 -20.52
N LYS A 476 -8.17 -19.50 -19.21
CA LYS A 476 -9.05 -20.17 -18.24
C LYS A 476 -10.19 -19.28 -17.75
N PHE A 477 -10.16 -18.00 -18.06
CA PHE A 477 -11.21 -17.07 -17.70
C PHE A 477 -12.39 -17.30 -18.65
N ASN A 478 -13.39 -18.07 -18.20
CA ASN A 478 -14.49 -18.52 -19.06
C ASN A 478 -15.71 -17.57 -19.01
N TYR A 479 -15.81 -16.68 -18.03
CA TYR A 479 -16.97 -15.78 -17.89
C TYR A 479 -16.96 -14.64 -18.93
N ASP A 480 -17.86 -14.71 -19.93
CA ASP A 480 -17.98 -13.78 -21.06
C ASP A 480 -19.17 -12.80 -20.93
N GLY A 481 -20.03 -13.00 -19.92
CA GLY A 481 -21.26 -12.24 -19.72
C GLY A 481 -21.05 -10.82 -19.17
N ALA A 482 -21.93 -9.90 -19.56
CA ALA A 482 -22.26 -8.78 -18.69
C ALA A 482 -22.78 -9.36 -17.36
N PRO A 483 -22.43 -8.80 -16.19
CA PRO A 483 -23.04 -9.21 -14.94
C PRO A 483 -24.56 -9.17 -15.10
N THR A 484 -25.25 -10.31 -14.96
CA THR A 484 -26.72 -10.37 -15.10
C THR A 484 -27.42 -9.52 -14.03
N ASP A 485 -26.67 -9.10 -13.02
CA ASP A 485 -27.07 -8.33 -11.85
C ASP A 485 -26.67 -6.84 -11.94
N SER A 486 -26.15 -6.33 -13.06
CA SER A 486 -25.82 -4.90 -13.21
C SER A 486 -26.32 -4.30 -14.52
N THR A 487 -26.86 -3.08 -14.44
CA THR A 487 -27.33 -2.28 -15.58
C THR A 487 -26.33 -1.21 -16.01
N LEU A 488 -25.19 -1.11 -15.31
CA LEU A 488 -24.18 -0.09 -15.59
C LEU A 488 -23.45 -0.37 -16.91
N PRO A 489 -22.99 0.69 -17.62
CA PRO A 489 -22.07 0.53 -18.73
C PRO A 489 -20.80 -0.19 -18.27
N ARG A 490 -20.35 -1.17 -19.05
CA ARG A 490 -19.12 -1.91 -18.79
C ARG A 490 -17.90 -1.05 -19.06
N VAL A 491 -17.25 -0.57 -18.01
CA VAL A 491 -16.09 0.35 -18.09
C VAL A 491 -14.79 -0.30 -17.63
N ARG A 492 -14.85 -1.28 -16.72
CA ARG A 492 -13.70 -2.06 -16.22
C ARG A 492 -13.89 -3.56 -16.37
N THR A 493 -15.13 -4.05 -16.40
CA THR A 493 -15.42 -5.49 -16.55
C THR A 493 -15.05 -6.06 -17.92
N HIS A 494 -14.66 -5.23 -18.89
CA HIS A 494 -14.06 -5.68 -20.15
C HIS A 494 -12.57 -6.04 -20.03
N ILE A 495 -11.93 -5.93 -18.86
CA ILE A 495 -10.48 -6.19 -18.70
C ILE A 495 -10.02 -7.51 -19.30
N ARG A 496 -10.87 -8.54 -19.23
CA ARG A 496 -10.66 -9.85 -19.85
C ARG A 496 -10.38 -9.72 -21.36
N ASP A 497 -11.27 -9.05 -22.08
CA ASP A 497 -11.22 -8.94 -23.54
C ASP A 497 -9.94 -8.22 -23.99
N TYR A 498 -9.43 -7.29 -23.17
CA TYR A 498 -8.16 -6.61 -23.46
C TYR A 498 -6.94 -7.52 -23.25
N VAL A 499 -6.90 -8.32 -22.18
CA VAL A 499 -5.73 -9.13 -21.84
C VAL A 499 -5.58 -10.38 -22.70
N GLU A 500 -6.58 -10.74 -23.50
CA GLU A 500 -6.50 -11.79 -24.53
C GLU A 500 -5.56 -11.40 -25.69
N ASN A 501 -5.27 -10.11 -25.88
CA ASN A 501 -4.33 -9.65 -26.90
C ASN A 501 -2.88 -9.96 -26.52
N ASP A 502 -2.13 -10.59 -27.44
CA ASP A 502 -0.71 -10.88 -27.24
C ASP A 502 0.19 -9.65 -27.30
N VAL A 503 -0.14 -8.65 -28.13
CA VAL A 503 0.64 -7.41 -28.23
C VAL A 503 -0.32 -6.25 -28.36
N TYR A 504 -0.13 -5.21 -27.54
CA TYR A 504 -0.97 -4.02 -27.60
C TYR A 504 -0.28 -2.77 -27.07
N VAL A 505 -0.76 -1.61 -27.56
CA VAL A 505 -0.38 -0.29 -27.06
C VAL A 505 -1.10 -0.04 -25.74
N GLN A 506 -0.36 -0.06 -24.64
CA GLN A 506 -0.89 0.22 -23.31
C GLN A 506 -1.28 1.70 -23.18
N SER A 507 -0.38 2.59 -23.55
CA SER A 507 -0.63 4.04 -23.63
C SER A 507 0.16 4.65 -24.79
N LEU A 508 -0.35 5.75 -25.32
CA LEU A 508 0.32 6.60 -26.28
C LEU A 508 -0.26 8.01 -26.11
N GLN A 509 0.38 8.82 -25.28
CA GLN A 509 -0.16 10.11 -24.88
C GLN A 509 0.90 11.21 -24.91
N THR A 510 0.43 12.43 -25.04
CA THR A 510 1.23 13.63 -24.87
C THR A 510 0.82 14.35 -23.60
N ASN A 511 1.80 14.93 -22.91
CA ASN A 511 1.63 15.60 -21.62
C ASN A 511 2.34 16.95 -21.66
N TYR A 512 1.63 18.02 -21.29
CA TYR A 512 2.17 19.35 -21.08
C TYR A 512 1.97 19.76 -19.63
N VAL A 513 3.06 20.04 -18.91
CA VAL A 513 3.08 20.22 -17.45
C VAL A 513 3.79 21.52 -17.10
N ARG A 514 3.20 22.35 -16.24
CA ARG A 514 3.77 23.66 -15.90
C ARG A 514 3.44 24.13 -14.48
N ALA A 515 4.42 24.76 -13.83
CA ALA A 515 4.18 25.59 -12.65
C ALA A 515 3.56 26.93 -13.08
N LEU A 516 2.37 27.23 -12.59
CA LEU A 516 1.61 28.44 -12.90
C LEU A 516 1.95 29.62 -11.98
N GLY A 517 2.75 29.37 -10.93
CA GLY A 517 3.13 30.34 -9.90
C GLY A 517 2.14 30.36 -8.73
N HIS A 518 2.53 31.00 -7.63
CA HIS A 518 1.71 31.11 -6.40
C HIS A 518 1.14 29.77 -5.93
N ASN A 519 1.96 28.71 -5.96
CA ASN A 519 1.60 27.35 -5.53
C ASN A 519 0.60 26.62 -6.43
N PHE A 520 0.32 27.13 -7.62
CA PHE A 520 -0.48 26.47 -8.64
C PHE A 520 0.37 25.70 -9.65
N TYR A 521 -0.10 24.50 -9.99
CA TYR A 521 0.47 23.61 -10.98
C TYR A 521 -0.64 23.20 -11.96
N GLY A 522 -0.28 23.03 -13.24
CA GLY A 522 -1.22 22.68 -14.29
C GLY A 522 -0.67 21.59 -15.21
N GLN A 523 -1.56 20.74 -15.69
CA GLN A 523 -1.26 19.69 -16.66
C GLN A 523 -2.36 19.60 -17.72
N LEU A 524 -1.95 19.41 -18.97
CA LEU A 524 -2.82 19.04 -20.09
C LEU A 524 -2.30 17.74 -20.71
N TYR A 525 -3.21 16.85 -21.08
CA TYR A 525 -2.83 15.54 -21.65
C TYR A 525 -3.84 15.04 -22.66
N GLY A 526 -3.37 14.20 -23.59
CA GLY A 526 -4.25 13.62 -24.60
C GLY A 526 -3.61 12.49 -25.39
N GLY A 527 -4.45 11.62 -25.95
CA GLY A 527 -4.05 10.43 -26.71
C GLY A 527 -4.71 9.17 -26.17
N TYR A 528 -4.02 8.04 -26.21
CA TYR A 528 -4.39 6.82 -25.49
C TYR A 528 -3.84 6.89 -24.08
N LEU A 529 -4.70 7.27 -23.14
CA LEU A 529 -4.34 7.57 -21.76
C LEU A 529 -4.07 6.29 -20.96
N GLU A 530 -4.85 5.25 -21.23
CA GLU A 530 -4.71 3.93 -20.65
C GLU A 530 -5.16 2.83 -21.61
N MET A 531 -5.02 1.57 -21.21
CA MET A 531 -5.40 0.40 -21.99
C MET A 531 -6.83 0.49 -22.53
N MET A 532 -7.76 0.95 -21.70
CA MET A 532 -9.20 0.95 -22.00
C MET A 532 -9.74 2.27 -22.55
N TYR A 533 -9.01 3.37 -22.41
CA TYR A 533 -9.53 4.71 -22.70
C TYR A 533 -8.49 5.58 -23.40
N GLY A 534 -8.98 6.33 -24.39
CA GLY A 534 -8.26 7.45 -24.98
C GLY A 534 -9.13 8.71 -24.96
N GLY A 535 -8.50 9.87 -25.00
CA GLY A 535 -9.21 11.13 -24.89
C GLY A 535 -8.27 12.29 -24.58
N VAL A 536 -8.83 13.33 -23.99
CA VAL A 536 -8.10 14.52 -23.54
C VAL A 536 -8.51 14.89 -22.12
N GLY A 537 -7.60 15.48 -21.37
CA GLY A 537 -7.86 15.91 -20.01
C GLY A 537 -6.95 17.04 -19.55
N ALA A 538 -7.34 17.64 -18.44
CA ALA A 538 -6.61 18.70 -17.76
C ALA A 538 -6.66 18.48 -16.25
N GLU A 539 -5.62 18.94 -15.55
CA GLU A 539 -5.58 18.97 -14.09
C GLU A 539 -4.97 20.30 -13.63
N VAL A 540 -5.51 20.84 -12.54
CA VAL A 540 -4.92 21.97 -11.82
C VAL A 540 -4.82 21.60 -10.34
N LEU A 541 -3.67 21.88 -9.73
CA LEU A 541 -3.41 21.61 -8.31
C LEU A 541 -2.93 22.88 -7.61
N TYR A 542 -3.53 23.19 -6.47
CA TYR A 542 -3.00 24.14 -5.51
C TYR A 542 -2.32 23.40 -4.36
N ARG A 543 -1.02 23.61 -4.18
CA ARG A 543 -0.21 22.95 -3.14
C ARG A 543 0.86 23.89 -2.57
N PRO A 544 0.58 24.56 -1.44
CA PRO A 544 1.59 25.35 -0.74
C PRO A 544 2.78 24.50 -0.27
N LEU A 545 3.96 25.12 -0.18
CA LEU A 545 5.15 24.44 0.30
C LEU A 545 4.95 24.03 1.76
N ASP A 546 5.36 22.80 2.11
CA ASP A 546 5.34 22.27 3.48
C ASP A 546 3.95 22.24 4.15
N ALA A 547 2.87 22.49 3.41
CA ALA A 547 1.52 22.44 3.91
C ALA A 547 1.02 21.00 4.05
N ASP A 548 0.15 20.80 5.05
CA ASP A 548 -0.49 19.52 5.32
C ASP A 548 -1.77 19.31 4.50
N TRP A 549 -2.02 20.15 3.48
CA TRP A 549 -3.18 20.04 2.62
C TRP A 549 -2.91 20.49 1.19
N ALA A 550 -3.71 19.99 0.25
CA ALA A 550 -3.74 20.44 -1.14
C ALA A 550 -5.14 20.28 -1.73
N ILE A 551 -5.44 21.00 -2.80
CA ILE A 551 -6.71 20.88 -3.52
C ILE A 551 -6.41 20.77 -5.02
N GLY A 552 -6.92 19.72 -5.64
CA GLY A 552 -6.81 19.49 -7.08
C GLY A 552 -8.17 19.42 -7.75
N ILE A 553 -8.22 19.82 -9.01
CA ILE A 553 -9.37 19.59 -9.89
C ILE A 553 -8.89 18.97 -11.19
N ASP A 554 -9.57 17.93 -11.64
CA ASP A 554 -9.32 17.31 -12.94
C ASP A 554 -10.61 17.18 -13.77
N GLY A 555 -10.44 17.20 -15.09
CA GLY A 555 -11.52 17.07 -16.04
C GLY A 555 -11.06 16.37 -17.31
N ASN A 556 -11.84 15.40 -17.76
CA ASN A 556 -11.48 14.47 -18.81
C ASN A 556 -12.66 14.22 -19.74
N TYR A 557 -12.39 14.11 -21.03
CA TYR A 557 -13.35 13.63 -22.02
C TYR A 557 -12.73 12.44 -22.76
N VAL A 558 -13.28 11.26 -22.51
CA VAL A 558 -12.68 9.99 -22.95
C VAL A 558 -13.68 9.12 -23.71
N LYS A 559 -13.12 8.29 -24.58
CA LYS A 559 -13.83 7.27 -25.36
C LYS A 559 -13.19 5.93 -25.06
N GLN A 560 -14.02 4.92 -24.85
CA GLN A 560 -13.54 3.57 -24.58
C GLN A 560 -12.90 3.00 -25.85
N ARG A 561 -11.74 2.37 -25.70
CA ARG A 561 -11.00 1.70 -26.76
C ARG A 561 -11.72 0.39 -27.11
N ASP A 562 -11.56 -0.05 -28.35
CA ASP A 562 -12.11 -1.33 -28.79
C ASP A 562 -11.20 -2.47 -28.31
N TRP A 563 -11.75 -3.54 -27.75
CA TRP A 563 -10.95 -4.63 -27.14
C TRP A 563 -10.35 -5.57 -28.18
N ASP A 564 -11.01 -5.76 -29.33
CA ASP A 564 -10.50 -6.58 -30.44
C ASP A 564 -9.43 -5.83 -31.24
N ASN A 565 -9.62 -4.52 -31.42
CA ASN A 565 -8.65 -3.64 -32.05
C ASN A 565 -8.42 -2.39 -31.20
N MET A 566 -7.46 -2.48 -30.28
CA MET A 566 -7.13 -1.41 -29.32
C MET A 566 -6.65 -0.08 -29.92
N MET A 567 -6.48 0.00 -31.24
CA MET A 567 -6.23 1.26 -31.96
C MET A 567 -7.53 1.97 -32.39
N ARG A 568 -8.69 1.32 -32.23
CA ARG A 568 -10.02 1.88 -32.49
C ARG A 568 -10.72 2.22 -31.17
N PHE A 569 -11.85 2.91 -31.31
CA PHE A 569 -12.71 3.28 -30.21
C PHE A 569 -14.11 2.70 -30.40
N THR A 570 -14.72 2.24 -29.31
CA THR A 570 -16.14 1.88 -29.29
C THR A 570 -17.01 3.14 -29.37
N ASN A 571 -18.33 2.99 -29.38
CA ASN A 571 -19.26 4.13 -29.34
C ASN A 571 -19.40 4.77 -27.96
N TYR A 572 -18.86 4.14 -26.91
CA TYR A 572 -18.99 4.63 -25.54
C TYR A 572 -18.05 5.81 -25.28
N LYS A 573 -18.62 6.93 -24.84
CA LYS A 573 -17.90 8.16 -24.47
C LYS A 573 -18.43 8.71 -23.15
N VAL A 574 -17.54 9.29 -22.38
CA VAL A 574 -17.85 9.82 -21.05
C VAL A 574 -16.99 11.04 -20.73
N ALA A 575 -17.61 12.03 -20.11
CA ALA A 575 -16.89 13.10 -19.41
C ALA A 575 -16.73 12.67 -17.94
N THR A 576 -15.53 12.76 -17.38
CA THR A 576 -15.24 12.39 -15.98
C THR A 576 -14.32 13.46 -15.38
N GLY A 577 -14.42 13.68 -14.08
CA GLY A 577 -13.64 14.71 -13.42
C GLY A 577 -14.00 14.82 -11.95
N HIS A 578 -13.03 15.23 -11.15
CA HIS A 578 -13.12 15.22 -9.70
C HIS A 578 -12.52 16.49 -9.11
N LEU A 579 -13.14 16.95 -8.03
CA LEU A 579 -12.53 17.84 -7.05
C LEU A 579 -11.93 16.96 -5.95
N THR A 580 -10.62 17.05 -5.76
CA THR A 580 -9.91 16.23 -4.77
C THR A 580 -9.27 17.10 -3.70
N GLY A 581 -9.65 16.86 -2.44
CA GLY A 581 -8.98 17.39 -1.27
C GLY A 581 -7.97 16.39 -0.72
N TYR A 582 -6.78 16.87 -0.38
CA TYR A 582 -5.71 16.12 0.27
C TYR A 582 -5.46 16.72 1.64
N TRP A 583 -5.35 15.88 2.67
CA TRP A 583 -5.12 16.34 4.04
C TRP A 583 -4.30 15.34 4.85
N ARG A 584 -3.26 15.85 5.52
CA ARG A 584 -2.47 15.14 6.52
C ARG A 584 -2.90 15.64 7.92
N PRO A 585 -3.65 14.84 8.70
CA PRO A 585 -4.21 15.30 9.97
C PRO A 585 -3.12 15.49 11.03
N TRP A 586 -3.16 16.60 11.75
CA TRP A 586 -2.19 16.95 12.80
C TRP A 586 -2.21 16.02 14.03
N PHE A 587 -3.27 15.21 14.20
CA PHE A 587 -3.42 14.27 15.31
C PHE A 587 -2.97 12.85 14.96
N ALA A 588 -2.60 12.60 13.71
CA ALA A 588 -2.17 11.29 13.26
C ALA A 588 -1.07 11.42 12.22
N ASP A 589 0.15 11.16 12.67
CA ASP A 589 1.35 11.26 11.86
C ASP A 589 1.32 10.26 10.70
N ASP A 590 1.89 10.70 9.59
CA ASP A 590 2.09 9.93 8.36
C ASP A 590 0.82 9.37 7.71
N ILE A 591 -0.36 9.89 8.08
CA ILE A 591 -1.62 9.64 7.38
C ILE A 591 -1.82 10.64 6.24
N LEU A 592 -2.26 10.15 5.09
CA LEU A 592 -2.85 10.95 4.03
C LEU A 592 -4.31 10.56 3.81
N LEU A 593 -5.20 11.56 3.93
CA LEU A 593 -6.60 11.47 3.54
C LEU A 593 -6.79 12.14 2.19
N LYS A 594 -7.38 11.41 1.23
CA LYS A 594 -7.73 11.89 -0.10
C LYS A 594 -9.23 11.70 -0.31
N LEU A 595 -9.96 12.80 -0.47
CA LEU A 595 -11.39 12.80 -0.76
C LEU A 595 -11.63 13.35 -2.16
N SER A 596 -12.10 12.51 -3.08
CA SER A 596 -12.40 12.89 -4.47
C SER A 596 -13.91 12.91 -4.69
N LEU A 597 -14.46 14.04 -5.14
CA LEU A 597 -15.89 14.22 -5.42
C LEU A 597 -16.08 14.50 -6.90
N GLY A 598 -16.90 13.71 -7.60
CA GLY A 598 -16.99 13.87 -9.04
C GLY A 598 -17.86 12.87 -9.78
N GLN A 599 -17.66 12.82 -11.10
CA GLN A 599 -18.31 11.87 -12.00
C GLN A 599 -17.30 10.84 -12.49
N TYR A 600 -17.68 9.56 -12.38
CA TYR A 600 -16.86 8.39 -12.71
C TYR A 600 -17.13 7.89 -14.14
N LEU A 601 -16.39 6.87 -14.57
CA LEU A 601 -16.43 6.36 -15.95
C LEU A 601 -17.79 5.78 -16.35
N ALA A 602 -18.56 5.21 -15.41
CA ALA A 602 -19.91 4.70 -15.67
C ALA A 602 -20.98 5.81 -15.64
N LYS A 603 -20.56 7.10 -15.65
CA LYS A 603 -21.39 8.32 -15.57
C LYS A 603 -22.12 8.51 -14.24
N ASP A 604 -21.81 7.67 -13.26
CA ASP A 604 -22.26 7.82 -11.89
C ASP A 604 -21.49 8.92 -11.19
N LYS A 605 -22.14 9.57 -10.21
CA LYS A 605 -21.60 10.67 -9.43
C LYS A 605 -21.47 10.24 -7.98
N GLY A 606 -20.36 10.58 -7.36
CA GLY A 606 -20.10 10.11 -6.00
C GLY A 606 -18.84 10.69 -5.37
N ALA A 607 -18.39 9.97 -4.35
CA ALA A 607 -17.25 10.30 -3.53
C ALA A 607 -16.35 9.08 -3.34
N THR A 608 -15.04 9.26 -3.54
CA THR A 608 -14.01 8.29 -3.16
C THR A 608 -13.26 8.83 -1.95
N LEU A 609 -13.27 8.08 -0.85
CA LEU A 609 -12.39 8.30 0.29
C LEU A 609 -11.24 7.30 0.21
N ASP A 610 -10.02 7.80 0.17
CA ASP A 610 -8.77 7.03 0.23
C ASP A 610 -7.99 7.47 1.47
N ILE A 611 -7.60 6.49 2.28
CA ILE A 611 -6.84 6.67 3.51
C ILE A 611 -5.58 5.84 3.37
N SER A 612 -4.42 6.46 3.52
CA SER A 612 -3.14 5.76 3.53
C SER A 612 -2.26 6.18 4.69
N LYS A 613 -1.40 5.27 5.14
CA LYS A 613 -0.34 5.52 6.11
C LYS A 613 1.01 5.21 5.47
N ARG A 614 1.97 6.10 5.65
CA ARG A 614 3.37 5.89 5.30
C ARG A 614 4.14 5.48 6.56
N PHE A 615 5.00 4.49 6.44
CA PHE A 615 5.90 4.04 7.52
C PHE A 615 7.31 4.60 7.30
N ASP A 616 8.18 4.49 8.32
CA ASP A 616 9.54 5.05 8.30
C ASP A 616 10.38 4.55 7.11
N SER A 617 10.20 3.28 6.73
CA SER A 617 10.84 2.69 5.55
C SER A 617 10.37 3.26 4.20
N GLY A 618 9.35 4.11 4.21
CA GLY A 618 8.69 4.62 3.00
C GLY A 618 7.64 3.68 2.41
N VAL A 619 7.40 2.50 3.02
CA VAL A 619 6.25 1.65 2.68
C VAL A 619 4.96 2.43 2.93
N VAL A 620 4.05 2.40 1.97
CA VAL A 620 2.73 3.05 2.08
C VAL A 620 1.65 1.99 1.99
N ILE A 621 0.72 2.00 2.93
CA ILE A 621 -0.42 1.08 2.96
C ILE A 621 -1.69 1.89 3.02
N GLY A 622 -2.60 1.62 2.08
CA GLY A 622 -3.83 2.38 1.94
C GLY A 622 -5.05 1.53 1.60
N ALA A 623 -6.20 2.13 1.85
CA ALA A 623 -7.51 1.58 1.55
C ALA A 623 -8.41 2.68 1.01
N TYR A 624 -9.26 2.34 0.05
CA TYR A 624 -10.23 3.27 -0.51
C TYR A 624 -11.62 2.66 -0.61
N ALA A 625 -12.63 3.52 -0.53
CA ALA A 625 -14.03 3.19 -0.78
C ALA A 625 -14.70 4.31 -1.59
N THR A 626 -15.49 3.92 -2.58
CA THR A 626 -16.18 4.82 -3.49
C THR A 626 -17.67 4.58 -3.43
N GLN A 627 -18.41 5.55 -2.92
CA GLN A 627 -19.87 5.55 -2.87
C GLN A 627 -20.43 6.49 -3.94
N THR A 628 -21.32 6.00 -4.79
CA THR A 628 -21.95 6.81 -5.83
C THR A 628 -23.48 6.79 -5.70
N ASN A 629 -24.15 7.53 -6.58
CA ASN A 629 -25.61 7.68 -6.61
C ASN A 629 -26.35 6.45 -7.20
N VAL A 630 -25.62 5.40 -7.59
CA VAL A 630 -26.16 4.15 -8.15
C VAL A 630 -26.77 3.30 -7.04
N SER A 631 -27.92 2.69 -7.29
CA SER A 631 -28.55 1.81 -6.29
C SER A 631 -27.78 0.49 -6.14
N LYS A 632 -28.01 -0.24 -5.03
CA LYS A 632 -27.37 -1.55 -4.81
C LYS A 632 -27.77 -2.56 -5.90
N GLU A 633 -29.00 -2.46 -6.40
CA GLU A 633 -29.56 -3.33 -7.43
C GLU A 633 -28.96 -3.04 -8.81
N GLU A 634 -28.68 -1.77 -9.13
CA GLU A 634 -28.03 -1.39 -10.39
C GLU A 634 -26.52 -1.72 -10.38
N TYR A 635 -25.89 -1.61 -9.21
CA TYR A 635 -24.48 -1.92 -9.01
C TYR A 635 -24.19 -3.44 -9.12
N GLY A 636 -25.13 -4.26 -8.64
CA GLY A 636 -24.96 -5.69 -8.45
C GLY A 636 -24.22 -6.01 -7.15
N GLU A 637 -23.61 -7.20 -7.09
CA GLU A 637 -22.87 -7.67 -5.92
C GLU A 637 -21.80 -6.66 -5.44
N GLY A 638 -21.65 -6.52 -4.11
CA GLY A 638 -20.64 -5.66 -3.50
C GLY A 638 -21.06 -4.22 -3.24
N SER A 639 -22.18 -3.75 -3.83
CA SER A 639 -22.87 -2.46 -3.57
C SER A 639 -22.11 -1.13 -3.78
N PHE A 640 -20.78 -1.13 -3.70
CA PHE A 640 -19.90 0.03 -3.90
C PHE A 640 -18.45 -0.46 -4.13
N THR A 641 -17.62 0.38 -4.75
CA THR A 641 -16.22 0.02 -5.08
C THR A 641 -15.34 0.19 -3.84
N LYS A 642 -14.48 -0.79 -3.57
CA LYS A 642 -13.52 -0.77 -2.45
C LYS A 642 -12.24 -1.51 -2.80
N GLY A 643 -11.12 -1.12 -2.21
CA GLY A 643 -9.85 -1.81 -2.41
C GLY A 643 -8.77 -1.40 -1.41
N PHE A 644 -7.68 -2.15 -1.43
CA PHE A 644 -6.50 -1.96 -0.59
C PHE A 644 -5.26 -1.97 -1.47
N TYR A 645 -4.21 -1.29 -1.04
CA TYR A 645 -2.93 -1.29 -1.75
C TYR A 645 -1.75 -1.15 -0.80
N ILE A 646 -0.62 -1.72 -1.22
CA ILE A 646 0.67 -1.62 -0.56
C ILE A 646 1.67 -1.14 -1.62
N SER A 647 2.35 -0.04 -1.36
CA SER A 647 3.44 0.49 -2.16
C SER A 647 4.74 0.30 -1.41
N ILE A 648 5.68 -0.44 -1.99
CA ILE A 648 6.96 -0.79 -1.36
C ILE A 648 8.08 -0.08 -2.13
N PRO A 649 8.91 0.77 -1.50
CA PRO A 649 10.11 1.30 -2.13
C PRO A 649 11.08 0.20 -2.59
N LEU A 650 11.56 0.29 -3.84
CA LEU A 650 12.52 -0.69 -4.37
C LEU A 650 13.92 -0.55 -3.78
N ASP A 651 14.26 0.60 -3.21
CA ASP A 651 15.55 0.81 -2.52
C ASP A 651 15.69 -0.10 -1.29
N LEU A 652 14.59 -0.53 -0.66
CA LEU A 652 14.59 -1.57 0.37
C LEU A 652 15.10 -2.92 -0.15
N MET A 653 14.93 -3.21 -1.44
CA MET A 653 15.31 -4.47 -2.09
C MET A 653 16.52 -4.31 -3.03
N SER A 654 17.20 -3.16 -2.99
CA SER A 654 18.29 -2.79 -3.90
C SER A 654 19.49 -2.28 -3.11
N THR A 655 20.69 -2.51 -3.64
CA THR A 655 21.92 -1.91 -3.09
C THR A 655 22.15 -0.48 -3.57
N GLN A 656 21.39 -0.05 -4.58
CA GLN A 656 21.42 1.30 -5.13
C GLN A 656 20.13 2.05 -4.77
N PRO A 657 20.21 3.35 -4.41
CA PRO A 657 19.03 4.14 -4.15
C PRO A 657 18.16 4.26 -5.41
N THR A 658 16.85 4.24 -5.23
CA THR A 658 15.89 4.46 -6.31
C THR A 658 14.60 5.06 -5.75
N ARG A 659 13.94 5.90 -6.54
CA ARG A 659 12.61 6.44 -6.23
C ARG A 659 11.47 5.49 -6.63
N SER A 660 11.78 4.35 -7.23
CA SER A 660 10.80 3.40 -7.77
C SER A 660 10.02 2.72 -6.66
N ARG A 661 8.70 2.60 -6.85
CA ARG A 661 7.76 2.01 -5.88
C ARG A 661 6.74 1.11 -6.59
N PRO A 662 6.92 -0.22 -6.62
CA PRO A 662 5.85 -1.12 -7.02
C PRO A 662 4.65 -1.00 -6.07
N THR A 663 3.46 -0.95 -6.66
CA THR A 663 2.19 -0.98 -5.92
C THR A 663 1.50 -2.31 -6.17
N ILE A 664 1.22 -3.04 -5.10
CA ILE A 664 0.38 -4.22 -5.09
C ILE A 664 -1.00 -3.76 -4.64
N SER A 665 -2.02 -3.95 -5.46
CA SER A 665 -3.39 -3.58 -5.12
C SER A 665 -4.31 -4.80 -5.17
N TRP A 666 -5.33 -4.78 -4.32
CA TRP A 666 -6.36 -5.80 -4.26
C TRP A 666 -7.74 -5.16 -4.16
N THR A 667 -8.59 -5.49 -5.13
CA THR A 667 -9.99 -5.08 -5.19
C THR A 667 -10.82 -6.36 -5.11
N PRO A 668 -11.60 -6.59 -4.03
CA PRO A 668 -12.30 -7.86 -3.80
C PRO A 668 -13.19 -8.30 -4.96
N LEU A 669 -13.79 -7.33 -5.66
CA LEU A 669 -14.65 -7.52 -6.82
C LEU A 669 -14.56 -6.28 -7.73
N THR A 670 -14.00 -6.44 -8.93
CA THR A 670 -13.94 -5.34 -9.90
C THR A 670 -15.30 -5.19 -10.58
N ARG A 671 -16.05 -4.14 -10.20
CA ARG A 671 -17.31 -3.73 -10.83
C ARG A 671 -17.15 -2.37 -11.53
N ASP A 672 -18.17 -1.96 -12.27
CA ASP A 672 -18.12 -0.81 -13.16
C ASP A 672 -18.43 0.54 -12.49
N GLY A 673 -19.16 0.55 -11.37
CA GLY A 673 -19.49 1.77 -10.62
C GLY A 673 -18.32 2.32 -9.82
N GLY A 674 -18.22 3.65 -9.71
CA GLY A 674 -17.20 4.34 -8.93
C GLY A 674 -15.78 4.22 -9.48
N GLN A 675 -15.62 3.93 -10.77
CA GLN A 675 -14.33 3.71 -11.42
C GLN A 675 -13.75 5.03 -11.97
N MET A 676 -12.58 5.42 -11.47
CA MET A 676 -11.85 6.60 -11.97
C MET A 676 -11.07 6.26 -13.24
N LEU A 677 -10.78 7.27 -14.06
CA LEU A 677 -9.87 7.16 -15.19
C LEU A 677 -8.44 6.88 -14.70
N GLY A 678 -7.77 5.89 -15.32
CA GLY A 678 -6.35 5.65 -15.09
C GLY A 678 -5.53 6.74 -15.76
N ARG A 679 -4.85 7.58 -14.98
CA ARG A 679 -3.99 8.66 -15.48
C ARG A 679 -2.54 8.32 -15.15
N GLN A 680 -1.67 8.33 -16.16
CA GLN A 680 -0.24 8.02 -15.99
C GLN A 680 0.44 8.99 -15.01
N TYR A 681 0.02 10.26 -15.02
CA TYR A 681 0.52 11.28 -14.12
C TYR A 681 -0.59 12.04 -13.43
N GLN A 682 -0.37 12.30 -12.15
CA GLN A 682 -1.20 13.14 -11.32
C GLN A 682 -0.32 14.25 -10.75
N LEU A 683 -0.81 15.50 -10.76
CA LEU A 683 -0.04 16.63 -10.26
C LEU A 683 0.34 16.47 -8.78
N TYR A 684 -0.50 15.78 -7.99
CA TYR A 684 -0.21 15.53 -6.59
C TYR A 684 1.03 14.64 -6.42
N ASP A 685 1.17 13.59 -7.21
CA ASP A 685 2.36 12.72 -7.15
C ASP A 685 3.59 13.42 -7.76
N MET A 686 3.41 14.18 -8.84
CA MET A 686 4.48 14.96 -9.47
C MET A 686 5.04 16.07 -8.55
N THR A 687 4.26 16.56 -7.60
CA THR A 687 4.67 17.63 -6.68
C THR A 687 4.98 17.10 -5.28
N SER A 688 5.16 15.79 -5.11
CA SER A 688 5.46 15.14 -3.83
C SER A 688 6.62 15.80 -3.09
N ASP A 689 7.60 16.32 -3.82
CA ASP A 689 8.82 16.88 -3.24
C ASP A 689 8.56 18.20 -2.50
N ARG A 690 7.34 18.77 -2.57
CA ARG A 690 6.92 19.94 -1.77
C ARG A 690 6.48 19.56 -0.36
N GLU A 691 6.25 18.29 -0.07
CA GLU A 691 6.01 17.83 1.30
C GLU A 691 7.26 17.97 2.15
N LYS A 692 7.06 18.17 3.45
CA LYS A 692 8.15 18.08 4.42
C LYS A 692 8.79 16.69 4.30
N PRO A 693 10.12 16.59 4.16
CA PRO A 693 10.81 15.31 4.25
C PRO A 693 10.48 14.65 5.59
N ILE A 694 10.26 13.34 5.57
CA ILE A 694 10.16 12.56 6.80
C ILE A 694 11.58 12.43 7.35
N ALA A 695 11.77 12.74 8.63
CA ALA A 695 13.06 12.56 9.28
C ALA A 695 13.42 11.06 9.31
N PRO A 696 14.69 10.69 9.06
CA PRO A 696 15.13 9.30 9.12
C PRO A 696 15.08 8.70 10.53
#